data_AF-A0A6C0KSK7-F1
#
_entry.id   AF-A0A6C0KSK7-F1
#
_cell.length_a   1.000
_cell.length_b   1.000
_cell.length_c   1.000
_cell.angle_alpha   90.00
_cell.angle_beta   90.00
_cell.angle_gamma   90.00
#
_symmetry.space_group_name_H-M   'P 1'
#
loop_
_entity.id
_entity.type
_entity.pdbx_description
1 polymer ?
#
loop_
_entity_poly.entity_id
_entity_poly.type
_entity_poly.pdbx_seq_one_letter_code
_entity_poly.pdbx_strand_id
1 'polypeptide(L)'
;MSKPKVMTLTTPTVRNMRTLIWLQRQKSVYSSKWDAVVTSLERYHYWDDQNARIVGMILLQLEGNIDDFMADLYAVSKDVTMILLPQSILSLKTQDFWSDNFDNVLNLDQLLESYPYLLQSWNGTAEDAISLMALLYRYNRLVDCPVSESRKAMLGSSFIVEQGILPQETWLITQYFQHPDKERAKEIRECLVKNCACPYLDRIVLLNEKNLSKEWKKIPGSEKITQVIIKRRLTYANFLQFVHDQVPNNVYTILCNADIYMGSSLSVLWRMDLKERMLALLRWDDSADGEEPVLFGPRADSQDTWILLSDSIKSQSWPYATFDFPLGQPGCDNAFAGHMLRNRISLSNPALTFQTFHLHNSNVRNYTKKDMIISDLYINLVPTYLIDTKQEQVPKEKVQAMCNELVTFEVKSSSISNEITYCTMLEKEGRYKWEPTVENHYFEPAIPVYRWKNACVTPNGLVYDPYTIYVGKHVEEDRFNYWKNATVDIFTPLQSAKKMLAIPFPDTTPFRTRSHYVLQYIARACRLLQDHPDASFWVVKGMEEYLRQIGCGTLPAIYFDENTACWAEEVVGLLPCPAALELGREDVSMLRSMLRCFQSKPENKICTVILSKTMTYQWIEESLTPYLLKKDPEWIIHMVSENDAVHYDEIVGSALCLVDGDSWPLLWAAPPGCCILEFQQELELQGECQHLCHVADLNSWVLMLSKGSIIDVQEQIMLQLEKWYKKNFIEILI
;
A
#
# COMPACT_ATOMS: atom_id res chain seq x y z
N MET A 1 -32.30 24.56 -16.75
CA MET A 1 -31.51 23.31 -16.81
C MET A 1 -31.12 22.93 -15.40
N SER A 2 -31.30 21.68 -14.99
CA SER A 2 -30.80 21.17 -13.71
C SER A 2 -29.27 21.28 -13.68
N LYS A 3 -28.69 21.51 -12.50
CA LYS A 3 -27.23 21.45 -12.33
C LYS A 3 -26.70 20.07 -12.77
N PRO A 4 -25.52 19.98 -13.41
CA PRO A 4 -24.90 18.71 -13.73
C PRO A 4 -24.78 17.85 -12.47
N LYS A 5 -25.03 16.54 -12.60
CA LYS A 5 -24.58 15.60 -11.57
C LYS A 5 -23.06 15.52 -11.62
N VAL A 6 -22.41 15.62 -10.47
CA VAL A 6 -20.96 15.50 -10.37
C VAL A 6 -20.64 14.17 -9.69
N MET A 7 -19.76 13.39 -10.30
CA MET A 7 -19.23 12.16 -9.73
C MET A 7 -17.72 12.27 -9.60
N THR A 8 -17.18 11.97 -8.41
CA THR A 8 -15.75 11.98 -8.16
C THR A 8 -15.22 10.56 -8.18
N LEU A 9 -14.14 10.31 -8.93
CA LEU A 9 -13.50 9.01 -9.08
C LEU A 9 -12.02 9.10 -8.69
N THR A 10 -11.54 8.05 -8.02
CA THR A 10 -10.13 7.86 -7.61
C THR A 10 -9.63 6.51 -8.12
N THR A 11 -9.66 6.31 -9.44
CA THR A 11 -9.33 5.02 -10.05
C THR A 11 -7.80 4.83 -10.12
N PRO A 12 -7.21 3.84 -9.41
CA PRO A 12 -5.78 3.58 -9.50
C PRO A 12 -5.39 3.02 -10.86
N THR A 13 -4.13 3.24 -11.25
CA THR A 13 -3.54 2.65 -12.47
C THR A 13 -2.27 1.90 -12.11
N VAL A 14 -2.18 0.66 -12.58
CA VAL A 14 -1.11 -0.28 -12.25
C VAL A 14 -0.14 -0.37 -13.42
N ARG A 15 1.16 -0.49 -13.14
CA ARG A 15 2.16 -0.85 -14.16
C ARG A 15 2.11 -2.35 -14.43
N ASN A 16 1.17 -2.79 -15.25
CA ASN A 16 0.90 -4.20 -15.55
C ASN A 16 1.45 -4.68 -16.90
N MET A 17 2.24 -3.85 -17.60
CA MET A 17 2.87 -4.19 -18.88
C MET A 17 4.36 -3.85 -18.90
N ARG A 18 5.03 -3.84 -17.73
CA ARG A 18 6.48 -3.64 -17.68
C ARG A 18 7.15 -4.70 -18.55
N THR A 19 7.96 -4.24 -19.49
CA THR A 19 8.55 -5.08 -20.54
C THR A 19 10.05 -5.11 -20.42
N LEU A 20 10.62 -6.32 -20.32
CA LEU A 20 12.04 -6.58 -20.46
C LEU A 20 12.30 -7.19 -21.84
N ILE A 21 13.24 -6.65 -22.60
CA ILE A 21 13.66 -7.22 -23.89
C ILE A 21 15.10 -7.74 -23.80
N TRP A 22 15.33 -8.96 -24.30
CA TRP A 22 16.70 -9.47 -24.43
C TRP A 22 17.33 -8.93 -25.72
N LEU A 23 18.31 -8.05 -25.56
CA LEU A 23 19.02 -7.46 -26.68
C LEU A 23 20.19 -8.34 -27.09
N GLN A 24 20.11 -8.77 -28.34
CA GLN A 24 21.14 -9.55 -29.02
C GLN A 24 21.63 -8.76 -30.23
N ARG A 25 21.08 -9.00 -31.42
CA ARG A 25 21.48 -8.42 -32.72
C ARG A 25 20.26 -8.15 -33.61
N GLN A 26 19.16 -7.75 -32.99
CA GLN A 26 17.93 -7.35 -33.69
C GLN A 26 18.22 -6.19 -34.66
N LYS A 27 17.57 -6.18 -35.83
CA LYS A 27 17.83 -5.20 -36.91
C LYS A 27 17.19 -3.82 -36.69
N SER A 28 16.20 -3.74 -35.82
CA SER A 28 15.41 -2.54 -35.55
C SER A 28 14.99 -2.58 -34.11
N VAL A 29 15.41 -1.61 -33.30
CA VAL A 29 14.90 -1.53 -31.93
C VAL A 29 14.69 -0.07 -31.58
N TYR A 30 13.46 0.28 -31.22
CA TYR A 30 13.17 1.49 -30.45
C TYR A 30 13.50 1.19 -28.97
N SER A 31 14.76 0.83 -28.71
CA SER A 31 15.28 0.25 -27.45
C SER A 31 15.25 1.23 -26.26
N SER A 32 14.94 2.50 -26.51
CA SER A 32 14.74 3.51 -25.46
C SER A 32 13.35 3.45 -24.82
N LYS A 33 12.37 2.76 -25.43
CA LYS A 33 10.98 2.69 -24.92
C LYS A 33 10.74 1.55 -23.94
N TRP A 34 11.51 0.47 -24.02
CA TRP A 34 11.45 -0.69 -23.11
C TRP A 34 12.74 -0.80 -22.31
N ASP A 35 12.65 -1.47 -21.16
CA ASP A 35 13.83 -1.81 -20.38
C ASP A 35 14.50 -3.04 -21.04
N ALA A 36 15.84 -3.07 -21.10
CA ALA A 36 16.59 -4.09 -21.80
C ALA A 36 17.59 -4.86 -20.92
N VAL A 37 17.86 -6.10 -21.31
CA VAL A 37 18.91 -6.95 -20.73
C VAL A 37 19.87 -7.43 -21.81
N VAL A 38 21.16 -7.49 -21.48
CA VAL A 38 22.24 -8.01 -22.34
C VAL A 38 22.99 -9.14 -21.65
N THR A 39 23.68 -9.97 -22.43
CA THR A 39 24.38 -11.17 -21.93
C THR A 39 25.88 -11.18 -22.21
N SER A 40 26.46 -10.04 -22.59
CA SER A 40 27.90 -9.84 -22.74
C SER A 40 28.26 -8.35 -22.69
N LEU A 41 29.52 -8.03 -22.40
CA LEU A 41 30.03 -6.65 -22.42
C LEU A 41 30.06 -6.11 -23.87
N GLU A 42 30.41 -6.94 -24.85
CA GLU A 42 30.31 -6.57 -26.27
C GLU A 42 28.89 -6.09 -26.65
N ARG A 43 27.86 -6.79 -26.16
CA ARG A 43 26.47 -6.40 -26.45
C ARG A 43 26.04 -5.18 -25.67
N TYR A 44 26.53 -4.98 -24.45
CA TYR A 44 26.31 -3.74 -23.71
C TYR A 44 26.76 -2.54 -24.55
N HIS A 45 28.04 -2.49 -24.91
CA HIS A 45 28.63 -1.35 -25.63
C HIS A 45 27.93 -1.10 -26.98
N TYR A 46 27.62 -2.17 -27.74
CA TYR A 46 26.92 -2.05 -29.02
C TYR A 46 25.52 -1.40 -28.92
N TRP A 47 24.78 -1.72 -27.85
CA TRP A 47 23.42 -1.23 -27.65
C TRP A 47 23.37 0.11 -26.91
N ASP A 48 24.34 0.37 -26.05
CA ASP A 48 24.55 1.67 -25.40
C ASP A 48 24.86 2.77 -26.43
N ASP A 49 25.72 2.48 -27.41
CA ASP A 49 25.98 3.36 -28.56
C ASP A 49 24.71 3.73 -29.36
N GLN A 50 23.65 2.93 -29.23
CA GLN A 50 22.34 3.15 -29.85
C GLN A 50 21.31 3.77 -28.91
N ASN A 51 21.72 4.21 -27.73
CA ASN A 51 20.88 4.74 -26.65
C ASN A 51 19.80 3.74 -26.18
N ALA A 52 20.13 2.44 -26.15
CA ALA A 52 19.26 1.43 -25.55
C ALA A 52 19.21 1.62 -24.03
N ARG A 53 18.02 1.42 -23.45
CA ARG A 53 17.86 1.49 -22.00
C ARG A 53 18.21 0.14 -21.35
N ILE A 54 19.50 -0.12 -21.15
CA ILE A 54 19.98 -1.37 -20.55
C ILE A 54 19.89 -1.27 -19.03
N VAL A 55 19.01 -2.06 -18.42
CA VAL A 55 18.81 -2.09 -16.96
C VAL A 55 19.46 -3.31 -16.31
N GLY A 56 19.76 -4.34 -17.11
CA GLY A 56 20.24 -5.61 -16.60
C GLY A 56 21.35 -6.20 -17.45
N MET A 57 22.28 -6.89 -16.80
CA MET A 57 23.33 -7.63 -17.46
C MET A 57 23.50 -9.02 -16.83
N ILE A 58 23.73 -10.03 -17.66
CA ILE A 58 23.93 -11.41 -17.23
C ILE A 58 25.20 -11.97 -17.86
N LEU A 59 26.25 -12.16 -17.05
CA LEU A 59 27.56 -12.61 -17.55
C LEU A 59 27.84 -14.01 -17.02
N LEU A 60 27.67 -15.02 -17.87
CA LEU A 60 27.80 -16.42 -17.49
C LEU A 60 29.23 -16.97 -17.62
N GLN A 61 30.10 -16.25 -18.32
CA GLN A 61 31.47 -16.67 -18.62
C GLN A 61 32.41 -15.47 -18.65
N LEU A 62 33.70 -15.72 -18.43
CA LEU A 62 34.73 -14.69 -18.50
C LEU A 62 35.01 -14.32 -19.96
N GLU A 63 34.99 -13.03 -20.27
CA GLU A 63 35.37 -12.48 -21.58
C GLU A 63 36.79 -11.92 -21.52
N GLY A 64 37.73 -12.51 -22.28
CA GLY A 64 39.12 -12.05 -22.27
C GLY A 64 39.87 -12.45 -20.99
N ASN A 65 40.73 -11.55 -20.49
CA ASN A 65 41.47 -11.78 -19.24
C ASN A 65 40.73 -11.14 -18.06
N ILE A 66 41.04 -11.62 -16.85
CA ILE A 66 40.32 -11.25 -15.62
C ILE A 66 40.40 -9.74 -15.34
N ASP A 67 41.56 -9.11 -15.52
CA ASP A 67 41.74 -7.72 -15.09
C ASP A 67 41.05 -6.75 -16.05
N ASP A 68 41.12 -6.98 -17.36
CA ASP A 68 40.39 -6.19 -18.36
C ASP A 68 38.87 -6.36 -18.20
N PHE A 69 38.41 -7.60 -17.99
CA PHE A 69 36.99 -7.89 -17.74
C PHE A 69 36.46 -7.17 -16.51
N MET A 70 37.20 -7.20 -15.39
CA MET A 70 36.78 -6.54 -14.15
C MET A 70 36.80 -5.02 -14.28
N ALA A 71 37.77 -4.45 -14.99
CA ALA A 71 37.83 -3.01 -15.25
C ALA A 71 36.63 -2.54 -16.09
N ASP A 72 36.30 -3.26 -17.16
CA ASP A 72 35.15 -2.94 -18.01
C ASP A 72 33.82 -3.15 -17.28
N LEU A 73 33.67 -4.29 -16.59
CA LEU A 73 32.49 -4.57 -15.77
C LEU A 73 32.26 -3.48 -14.71
N TYR A 74 33.31 -3.04 -14.02
CA TYR A 74 33.21 -1.95 -13.04
C TYR A 74 32.79 -0.63 -13.68
N ALA A 75 33.30 -0.31 -14.88
CA ALA A 75 32.88 0.88 -15.61
C ALA A 75 31.38 0.82 -15.97
N VAL A 76 30.95 -0.29 -16.56
CA VAL A 76 29.56 -0.54 -16.99
C VAL A 76 28.58 -0.62 -15.80
N SER A 77 29.02 -1.17 -14.66
CA SER A 77 28.15 -1.39 -13.50
C SER A 77 27.52 -0.11 -12.93
N LYS A 78 28.11 1.06 -13.22
CA LYS A 78 27.60 2.36 -12.76
C LYS A 78 26.35 2.81 -13.49
N ASP A 79 26.14 2.31 -14.70
CA ASP A 79 25.04 2.69 -15.58
C ASP A 79 23.94 1.61 -15.65
N VAL A 80 24.23 0.40 -15.15
CA VAL A 80 23.31 -0.75 -15.15
C VAL A 80 22.69 -0.94 -13.76
N THR A 81 21.39 -1.21 -13.70
CA THR A 81 20.68 -1.38 -12.42
C THR A 81 21.00 -2.70 -11.73
N MET A 82 21.26 -3.79 -12.48
CA MET A 82 21.53 -5.11 -11.91
C MET A 82 22.45 -5.95 -12.78
N ILE A 83 23.34 -6.68 -12.13
CA ILE A 83 24.23 -7.65 -12.74
C ILE A 83 24.01 -9.01 -12.09
N LEU A 84 23.67 -10.02 -12.88
CA LEU A 84 23.57 -11.40 -12.41
C LEU A 84 24.80 -12.19 -12.86
N LEU A 85 25.53 -12.73 -11.89
CA LEU A 85 26.75 -13.51 -12.11
C LEU A 85 26.58 -14.91 -11.48
N PRO A 86 27.06 -15.97 -12.13
CA PRO A 86 27.19 -17.27 -11.49
C PRO A 86 28.37 -17.27 -10.52
N GLN A 87 28.35 -18.20 -9.57
CA GLN A 87 29.40 -18.41 -8.58
C GLN A 87 30.77 -18.63 -9.23
N SER A 88 30.81 -19.24 -10.42
CA SER A 88 32.05 -19.44 -11.19
C SER A 88 32.76 -18.14 -11.56
N ILE A 89 32.03 -17.05 -11.81
CA ILE A 89 32.59 -15.72 -12.07
C ILE A 89 32.91 -14.99 -10.77
N LEU A 90 32.03 -15.08 -9.77
CA LEU A 90 32.26 -14.47 -8.46
C LEU A 90 33.53 -15.02 -7.80
N SER A 91 33.85 -16.31 -8.00
CA SER A 91 35.07 -16.94 -7.49
C SER A 91 36.37 -16.46 -8.13
N LEU A 92 36.34 -15.59 -9.15
CA LEU A 92 37.55 -14.99 -9.75
C LEU A 92 38.21 -13.93 -8.85
N LYS A 93 37.45 -13.37 -7.90
CA LYS A 93 37.92 -12.37 -6.92
C LYS A 93 37.38 -12.72 -5.53
N THR A 94 37.86 -12.04 -4.50
CA THR A 94 37.41 -12.25 -3.11
C THR A 94 36.02 -11.66 -2.90
N GLN A 95 35.31 -12.13 -1.87
CA GLN A 95 34.02 -11.55 -1.48
C GLN A 95 34.14 -10.04 -1.18
N ASP A 96 35.18 -9.64 -0.44
CA ASP A 96 35.46 -8.24 -0.12
C ASP A 96 35.62 -7.38 -1.37
N PHE A 97 36.28 -7.90 -2.42
CA PHE A 97 36.39 -7.18 -3.69
C PHE A 97 35.02 -6.88 -4.29
N TRP A 98 34.11 -7.86 -4.32
CA TRP A 98 32.78 -7.64 -4.88
C TRP A 98 31.97 -6.65 -4.05
N SER A 99 31.96 -6.77 -2.72
CA SER A 99 31.23 -5.84 -1.85
C SER A 99 31.78 -4.42 -1.89
N ASP A 100 33.09 -4.25 -2.05
CA ASP A 100 33.73 -2.93 -2.06
C ASP A 100 33.57 -2.20 -3.41
N ASN A 101 33.32 -2.94 -4.50
CA ASN A 101 33.27 -2.37 -5.85
C ASN A 101 31.88 -2.40 -6.49
N PHE A 102 30.96 -3.23 -6.01
CA PHE A 102 29.64 -3.41 -6.61
C PHE A 102 28.55 -3.46 -5.55
N ASP A 103 27.50 -2.67 -5.76
CA ASP A 103 26.27 -2.65 -4.95
C ASP A 103 25.08 -3.33 -5.66
N ASN A 104 25.26 -3.70 -6.93
CA ASN A 104 24.21 -4.16 -7.85
C ASN A 104 24.49 -5.55 -8.44
N VAL A 105 25.31 -6.38 -7.78
CA VAL A 105 25.63 -7.74 -8.20
C VAL A 105 24.86 -8.76 -7.35
N LEU A 106 24.17 -9.69 -8.00
CA LEU A 106 23.54 -10.85 -7.36
C LEU A 106 24.10 -12.16 -7.91
N ASN A 107 24.24 -13.14 -7.00
CA ASN A 107 24.70 -14.48 -7.31
C ASN A 107 23.54 -15.35 -7.82
N LEU A 108 23.60 -15.77 -9.09
CA LEU A 108 22.60 -16.65 -9.72
C LEU A 108 22.37 -17.95 -8.94
N ASP A 109 23.45 -18.52 -8.39
CA ASP A 109 23.40 -19.81 -7.70
C ASP A 109 22.70 -19.72 -6.33
N GLN A 110 22.56 -18.52 -5.76
CA GLN A 110 21.94 -18.28 -4.45
C GLN A 110 20.57 -17.59 -4.55
N LEU A 111 20.09 -17.26 -5.76
CA LEU A 111 18.84 -16.52 -5.91
C LEU A 111 17.63 -17.20 -5.28
N LEU A 112 17.52 -18.53 -5.39
CA LEU A 112 16.38 -19.26 -4.82
C LEU A 112 16.37 -19.21 -3.29
N GLU A 113 17.55 -19.21 -2.66
CA GLU A 113 17.67 -19.15 -1.20
C GLU A 113 17.20 -17.79 -0.67
N SER A 114 17.56 -16.71 -1.35
CA SER A 114 17.16 -15.34 -1.00
C SER A 114 15.74 -14.98 -1.43
N TYR A 115 15.26 -15.57 -2.53
CA TYR A 115 13.97 -15.26 -3.16
C TYR A 115 13.19 -16.56 -3.46
N PRO A 116 12.57 -17.17 -2.45
CA PRO A 116 11.89 -18.47 -2.60
C PRO A 116 10.70 -18.46 -3.56
N TYR A 117 10.14 -17.29 -3.87
CA TYR A 117 9.09 -17.12 -4.88
C TYR A 117 9.55 -17.44 -6.32
N LEU A 118 10.84 -17.62 -6.54
CA LEU A 118 11.38 -18.10 -7.81
C LEU A 118 11.12 -19.60 -8.04
N LEU A 119 10.75 -20.35 -6.98
CA LEU A 119 10.33 -21.76 -6.92
C LEU A 119 11.35 -22.83 -7.38
N GLN A 120 12.24 -22.50 -8.31
CA GLN A 120 13.28 -23.38 -8.85
C GLN A 120 14.58 -22.61 -9.07
N SER A 121 15.70 -23.26 -8.79
CA SER A 121 17.04 -22.77 -9.09
C SER A 121 17.19 -22.51 -10.59
N TRP A 122 18.12 -21.62 -10.93
CA TRP A 122 18.46 -21.39 -12.33
C TRP A 122 19.09 -22.64 -12.95
N ASN A 123 18.88 -22.84 -14.25
CA ASN A 123 19.29 -24.06 -14.94
C ASN A 123 20.64 -23.99 -15.69
N GLY A 124 21.42 -22.92 -15.50
CA GLY A 124 22.69 -22.71 -16.19
C GLY A 124 22.62 -21.95 -17.52
N THR A 125 21.42 -21.60 -18.02
CA THR A 125 21.24 -20.93 -19.32
C THR A 125 21.00 -19.43 -19.17
N ALA A 126 21.33 -18.66 -20.22
CA ALA A 126 21.07 -17.22 -20.25
C ALA A 126 19.57 -16.93 -20.26
N GLU A 127 18.80 -17.73 -20.99
CA GLU A 127 17.34 -17.64 -21.09
C GLU A 127 16.65 -17.75 -19.73
N ASP A 128 17.08 -18.70 -18.90
CA ASP A 128 16.51 -18.89 -17.57
C ASP A 128 16.96 -17.79 -16.61
N ALA A 129 18.23 -17.37 -16.67
CA ALA A 129 18.75 -16.24 -15.89
C ALA A 129 18.00 -14.93 -16.20
N ILE A 130 17.68 -14.67 -17.47
CA ILE A 130 16.86 -13.53 -17.90
C ILE A 130 15.43 -13.65 -17.37
N SER A 131 14.85 -14.85 -17.43
CA SER A 131 13.51 -15.09 -16.90
C SER A 131 13.43 -14.86 -15.39
N LEU A 132 14.48 -15.24 -14.65
CA LEU A 132 14.62 -14.98 -13.22
C LEU A 132 14.79 -13.49 -12.94
N MET A 133 15.62 -12.77 -13.71
CA MET A 133 15.73 -11.31 -13.62
C MET A 133 14.38 -10.64 -13.83
N ALA A 134 13.61 -11.09 -14.81
CA ALA A 134 12.28 -10.56 -15.09
C ALA A 134 11.34 -10.72 -13.88
N LEU A 135 11.40 -11.87 -13.20
CA LEU A 135 10.64 -12.14 -11.97
C LEU A 135 11.09 -11.28 -10.79
N LEU A 136 12.41 -11.23 -10.53
CA LEU A 136 12.98 -10.43 -9.44
C LEU A 136 12.53 -8.98 -9.55
N TYR A 137 12.56 -8.41 -10.75
CA TYR A 137 12.16 -7.02 -11.01
C TYR A 137 10.66 -6.80 -11.25
N ARG A 138 9.85 -7.87 -11.12
CA ARG A 138 8.39 -7.82 -11.31
C ARG A 138 8.01 -7.27 -12.70
N TYR A 139 8.70 -7.70 -13.74
CA TYR A 139 8.28 -7.47 -15.12
C TYR A 139 7.04 -8.30 -15.45
N ASN A 140 6.16 -7.77 -16.29
CA ASN A 140 4.94 -8.48 -16.70
C ASN A 140 5.12 -9.16 -18.06
N ARG A 141 6.12 -8.71 -18.83
CA ARG A 141 6.35 -9.15 -20.19
C ARG A 141 7.83 -9.32 -20.48
N LEU A 142 8.17 -10.41 -21.15
CA LEU A 142 9.50 -10.71 -21.67
C LEU A 142 9.44 -10.82 -23.20
N VAL A 143 10.36 -10.14 -23.88
CA VAL A 143 10.42 -10.09 -25.35
C VAL A 143 11.76 -10.64 -25.84
N ASP A 144 11.70 -11.43 -26.91
CA ASP A 144 12.86 -12.01 -27.59
C ASP A 144 13.73 -12.93 -26.71
N CYS A 145 13.15 -13.47 -25.64
CA CYS A 145 13.77 -14.48 -24.80
C CYS A 145 12.91 -15.75 -24.79
N PRO A 146 13.42 -16.87 -25.32
CA PRO A 146 12.79 -18.17 -25.11
C PRO A 146 12.68 -18.45 -23.61
N VAL A 147 11.56 -19.01 -23.19
CA VAL A 147 11.34 -19.42 -21.79
C VAL A 147 10.98 -20.90 -21.79
N SER A 148 11.60 -21.67 -20.91
CA SER A 148 11.31 -23.10 -20.76
C SER A 148 9.87 -23.32 -20.29
N GLU A 149 9.28 -24.46 -20.63
CA GLU A 149 7.91 -24.79 -20.20
C GLU A 149 7.79 -24.87 -18.67
N SER A 150 8.84 -25.33 -17.98
CA SER A 150 8.88 -25.34 -16.52
C SER A 150 8.83 -23.93 -15.93
N ARG A 151 9.60 -22.97 -16.47
CA ARG A 151 9.60 -21.59 -16.00
C ARG A 151 8.32 -20.85 -16.38
N LYS A 152 7.77 -21.08 -17.57
CA LYS A 152 6.44 -20.54 -17.96
C LYS A 152 5.33 -20.94 -17.00
N ALA A 153 5.33 -22.19 -16.54
CA ALA A 153 4.35 -22.65 -15.55
C ALA A 153 4.45 -21.88 -14.22
N MET A 154 5.61 -21.31 -13.89
CA MET A 154 5.87 -20.54 -12.66
C MET A 154 5.59 -19.04 -12.79
N LEU A 155 5.83 -18.47 -13.97
CA LEU A 155 5.57 -17.06 -14.27
C LEU A 155 4.08 -16.69 -14.12
N GLY A 156 3.19 -17.69 -14.13
CA GLY A 156 1.76 -17.51 -14.00
C GLY A 156 1.11 -17.06 -15.31
N SER A 157 -0.22 -17.18 -15.39
CA SER A 157 -0.97 -16.91 -16.63
C SER A 157 -0.98 -15.44 -17.05
N SER A 158 -0.60 -14.52 -16.17
CA SER A 158 -0.56 -13.08 -16.43
C SER A 158 0.76 -12.61 -17.05
N PHE A 159 1.82 -13.42 -16.99
CA PHE A 159 3.11 -13.06 -17.57
C PHE A 159 3.12 -13.37 -19.06
N ILE A 160 3.58 -12.41 -19.86
CA ILE A 160 3.53 -12.46 -21.32
C ILE A 160 4.93 -12.76 -21.87
N VAL A 161 5.05 -13.73 -22.76
CA VAL A 161 6.28 -14.02 -23.52
C VAL A 161 5.99 -13.82 -25.00
N GLU A 162 6.70 -12.90 -25.64
CA GLU A 162 6.49 -12.53 -27.04
C GLU A 162 7.82 -12.50 -27.81
N GLN A 163 7.74 -12.60 -29.14
CA GLN A 163 8.92 -12.61 -30.02
C GLN A 163 8.70 -11.67 -31.20
N GLY A 164 9.71 -10.87 -31.53
CA GLY A 164 9.74 -10.02 -32.72
C GLY A 164 8.72 -8.87 -32.70
N ILE A 165 8.19 -8.53 -31.53
CA ILE A 165 7.26 -7.42 -31.38
C ILE A 165 8.01 -6.11 -31.17
N LEU A 166 7.40 -5.00 -31.59
CA LEU A 166 7.95 -3.66 -31.42
C LEU A 166 7.10 -2.84 -30.42
N PRO A 167 7.70 -1.87 -29.72
CA PRO A 167 6.96 -0.92 -28.91
C PRO A 167 5.92 -0.18 -29.75
N GLN A 168 4.75 0.09 -29.16
CA GLN A 168 3.72 0.91 -29.79
C GLN A 168 4.26 2.29 -30.19
N GLU A 169 3.75 2.83 -31.30
CA GLU A 169 3.94 4.24 -31.63
C GLU A 169 3.07 5.13 -30.74
N THR A 170 3.50 6.38 -30.56
CA THR A 170 2.79 7.42 -29.84
C THR A 170 2.55 8.62 -30.74
N TRP A 171 1.28 8.95 -30.94
CA TRP A 171 0.82 10.04 -31.79
C TRP A 171 0.16 11.13 -30.95
N LEU A 172 0.73 12.33 -31.00
CA LEU A 172 0.13 13.53 -30.41
C LEU A 172 -0.84 14.16 -31.40
N ILE A 173 -2.10 14.34 -31.02
CA ILE A 173 -3.13 15.01 -31.81
C ILE A 173 -3.53 16.29 -31.08
N THR A 174 -3.31 17.44 -31.72
CA THR A 174 -3.67 18.73 -31.16
C THR A 174 -3.99 19.73 -32.28
N GLN A 175 -4.26 20.98 -31.91
CA GLN A 175 -4.44 22.09 -32.84
C GLN A 175 -3.29 23.08 -32.66
N TYR A 176 -2.74 23.58 -33.77
CA TYR A 176 -1.85 24.73 -33.76
C TYR A 176 -2.56 25.93 -34.39
N PHE A 177 -2.43 27.08 -33.74
CA PHE A 177 -2.94 28.34 -34.24
C PHE A 177 -2.02 29.49 -33.82
N GLN A 178 -2.05 30.56 -34.60
CA GLN A 178 -1.36 31.80 -34.27
C GLN A 178 -2.33 32.70 -33.49
N HIS A 179 -2.07 32.86 -32.19
CA HIS A 179 -2.87 33.73 -31.35
C HIS A 179 -2.60 35.22 -31.70
N PRO A 180 -3.59 36.13 -31.64
CA PRO A 180 -3.38 37.56 -31.89
C PRO A 180 -2.43 38.21 -30.88
N ASP A 181 -2.49 37.77 -29.61
CA ASP A 181 -1.52 38.14 -28.59
C ASP A 181 -0.17 37.45 -28.83
N LYS A 182 0.92 38.23 -28.81
CA LYS A 182 2.26 37.78 -29.19
C LYS A 182 2.89 36.84 -28.15
N GLU A 183 2.70 37.11 -26.86
CA GLU A 183 3.23 36.24 -25.80
C GLU A 183 2.53 34.89 -25.84
N ARG A 184 1.20 34.91 -25.99
CA ARG A 184 0.43 33.68 -26.15
C ARG A 184 0.82 32.89 -27.40
N ALA A 185 1.09 33.56 -28.52
CA ALA A 185 1.58 32.91 -29.73
C ALA A 185 2.97 32.29 -29.54
N LYS A 186 3.84 32.94 -28.75
CA LYS A 186 5.16 32.43 -28.39
C LYS A 186 5.06 31.18 -27.52
N GLU A 187 4.19 31.17 -26.51
CA GLU A 187 3.92 30.00 -25.66
C GLU A 187 3.48 28.78 -26.48
N ILE A 188 2.48 28.94 -27.35
CA ILE A 188 1.97 27.85 -28.20
C ILE A 188 3.07 27.33 -29.15
N ARG A 189 3.89 28.24 -29.69
CA ARG A 189 5.04 27.85 -30.52
C ARG A 189 6.07 27.07 -29.72
N GLU A 190 6.38 27.51 -28.51
CA GLU A 190 7.32 26.84 -27.62
C GLU A 190 6.84 25.44 -27.22
N CYS A 191 5.56 25.27 -26.89
CA CYS A 191 4.98 23.94 -26.65
C CYS A 191 5.15 23.00 -27.85
N LEU A 192 4.94 23.50 -29.08
CA LEU A 192 5.16 22.71 -30.28
C LEU A 192 6.65 22.35 -30.46
N VAL A 193 7.58 23.27 -30.16
CA VAL A 193 9.03 23.01 -30.18
C VAL A 193 9.39 21.90 -29.19
N LYS A 194 8.96 22.01 -27.92
CA LYS A 194 9.20 21.00 -26.88
C LYS A 194 8.63 19.63 -27.27
N ASN A 195 7.43 19.59 -27.86
CA ASN A 195 6.83 18.35 -28.36
C ASN A 195 7.62 17.74 -29.53
N CYS A 196 8.11 18.54 -30.49
CA CYS A 196 8.95 18.04 -31.59
C CYS A 196 10.24 17.38 -31.07
N ALA A 197 10.83 17.98 -30.02
CA ALA A 197 12.04 17.48 -29.37
C ALA A 197 11.83 16.22 -28.52
N CYS A 198 10.59 15.88 -28.15
CA CYS A 198 10.30 14.71 -27.33
C CYS A 198 10.62 13.40 -28.09
N PRO A 199 11.55 12.56 -27.60
CA PRO A 199 11.94 11.31 -28.30
C PRO A 199 10.86 10.24 -28.23
N TYR A 200 9.91 10.37 -27.30
CA TYR A 200 8.81 9.42 -27.10
C TYR A 200 7.58 9.71 -27.97
N LEU A 201 7.60 10.80 -28.75
CA LEU A 201 6.59 11.10 -29.76
C LEU A 201 7.11 10.71 -31.14
N ASP A 202 6.42 9.76 -31.77
CA ASP A 202 6.72 9.31 -33.13
C ASP A 202 6.06 10.20 -34.18
N ARG A 203 4.86 10.73 -33.89
CA ARG A 203 4.11 11.60 -34.79
C ARG A 203 3.35 12.71 -34.05
N ILE A 204 3.23 13.86 -34.69
CA ILE A 204 2.42 15.00 -34.23
C ILE A 204 1.41 15.34 -35.32
N VAL A 205 0.12 15.19 -35.05
CA VAL A 205 -0.97 15.52 -35.97
C VAL A 205 -1.61 16.84 -35.56
N LEU A 206 -1.55 17.83 -36.45
CA LEU A 206 -2.14 19.15 -36.26
C LEU A 206 -3.47 19.24 -37.03
N LEU A 207 -4.58 19.12 -36.31
CA LEU A 207 -5.94 19.28 -36.85
C LEU A 207 -6.32 20.76 -36.84
N ASN A 208 -6.00 21.47 -37.92
CA ASN A 208 -6.04 22.94 -37.98
C ASN A 208 -7.17 23.49 -38.83
N GLU A 209 -7.55 24.74 -38.55
CA GLU A 209 -8.55 25.48 -39.33
C GLU A 209 -8.06 25.85 -40.73
N LYS A 210 -6.76 26.17 -40.85
CA LYS A 210 -6.13 26.64 -42.09
C LYS A 210 -4.69 26.13 -42.18
N ASN A 211 -4.11 26.20 -43.39
CA ASN A 211 -2.72 25.81 -43.60
C ASN A 211 -1.79 26.79 -42.86
N LEU A 212 -0.98 26.25 -41.95
CA LEU A 212 -0.02 27.00 -41.14
C LEU A 212 1.37 26.37 -41.24
N SER A 213 1.59 25.49 -42.23
CA SER A 213 2.82 24.72 -42.36
C SER A 213 4.10 25.55 -42.41
N LYS A 214 4.03 26.81 -42.85
CA LYS A 214 5.19 27.72 -42.85
C LYS A 214 5.66 28.09 -41.43
N GLU A 215 4.80 28.02 -40.43
CA GLU A 215 5.09 28.44 -39.05
C GLU A 215 6.06 27.49 -38.33
N TRP A 216 5.90 26.18 -38.53
CA TRP A 216 6.68 25.14 -37.84
C TRP A 216 7.70 24.41 -38.71
N LYS A 217 7.68 24.58 -40.04
CA LYS A 217 8.62 23.91 -40.97
C LYS A 217 10.11 24.08 -40.64
N LYS A 218 10.47 25.09 -39.85
CA LYS A 218 11.84 25.38 -39.43
C LYS A 218 12.18 24.86 -38.03
N ILE A 219 11.21 24.26 -37.33
CA ILE A 219 11.42 23.69 -36.00
C ILE A 219 12.17 22.35 -36.16
N PRO A 220 13.28 22.13 -35.45
CA PRO A 220 13.92 20.81 -35.39
C PRO A 220 12.94 19.76 -34.88
N GLY A 221 12.85 18.60 -35.54
CA GLY A 221 11.85 17.56 -35.21
C GLY A 221 10.50 17.73 -35.91
N SER A 222 10.32 18.79 -36.72
CA SER A 222 9.05 19.06 -37.42
C SER A 222 8.72 18.05 -38.52
N GLU A 223 9.64 17.16 -38.90
CA GLU A 223 9.37 16.00 -39.75
C GLU A 223 8.35 15.03 -39.14
N LYS A 224 8.19 15.05 -37.81
CA LYS A 224 7.12 14.32 -37.11
C LYS A 224 5.72 14.91 -37.37
N ILE A 225 5.64 16.16 -37.84
CA ILE A 225 4.39 16.89 -37.96
C ILE A 225 3.65 16.53 -39.26
N THR A 226 2.40 16.09 -39.12
CA THR A 226 1.41 16.02 -40.21
C THR A 226 0.29 17.01 -39.94
N GLN A 227 -0.08 17.81 -40.94
CA GLN A 227 -1.21 18.75 -40.82
C GLN A 227 -2.45 18.24 -41.56
N VAL A 228 -3.61 18.32 -40.92
CA VAL A 228 -4.93 18.08 -41.55
C VAL A 228 -5.76 19.35 -41.42
N ILE A 229 -6.38 19.80 -42.52
CA ILE A 229 -7.20 21.02 -42.53
C ILE A 229 -8.66 20.67 -42.32
N ILE A 230 -9.16 20.88 -41.10
CA ILE A 230 -10.54 20.58 -40.70
C ILE A 230 -11.48 21.80 -40.82
N LYS A 231 -10.95 22.99 -41.13
CA LYS A 231 -11.70 24.24 -41.38
C LYS A 231 -12.56 24.76 -40.22
N ARG A 232 -12.40 24.20 -39.02
CA ARG A 232 -13.08 24.61 -37.79
C ARG A 232 -12.18 24.34 -36.58
N ARG A 233 -12.52 24.93 -35.43
CA ARG A 233 -11.83 24.65 -34.17
C ARG A 233 -11.92 23.16 -33.84
N LEU A 234 -10.82 22.58 -33.36
CA LEU A 234 -10.75 21.16 -32.99
C LEU A 234 -11.81 20.82 -31.93
N THR A 235 -12.66 19.84 -32.22
CA THR A 235 -13.63 19.25 -31.29
C THR A 235 -13.22 17.84 -30.88
N TYR A 236 -13.75 17.34 -29.77
CA TYR A 236 -13.53 15.94 -29.35
C TYR A 236 -14.07 14.95 -30.39
N ALA A 237 -15.16 15.28 -31.09
CA ALA A 237 -15.67 14.50 -32.22
C ALA A 237 -14.65 14.40 -33.36
N ASN A 238 -13.94 15.48 -33.70
CA ASN A 238 -12.90 15.44 -34.73
C ASN A 238 -11.72 14.57 -34.33
N PHE A 239 -11.31 14.60 -33.06
CA PHE A 239 -10.28 13.70 -32.54
C PHE A 239 -10.71 12.23 -32.65
N LEU A 240 -11.87 11.86 -32.09
CA LEU A 240 -12.38 10.49 -32.12
C LEU A 240 -12.52 9.97 -33.56
N GLN A 241 -13.10 10.78 -34.45
CA GLN A 241 -13.26 10.41 -35.84
C GLN A 241 -11.92 10.26 -36.56
N PHE A 242 -10.97 11.17 -36.34
CA PHE A 242 -9.64 11.08 -36.94
C PHE A 242 -8.91 9.80 -36.48
N VAL A 243 -8.96 9.48 -35.19
CA VAL A 243 -8.34 8.25 -34.67
C VAL A 243 -9.02 7.01 -35.26
N HIS A 244 -10.35 7.00 -35.28
CA HIS A 244 -11.12 5.90 -35.84
C HIS A 244 -10.76 5.64 -37.33
N ASP A 245 -10.69 6.70 -38.13
CA ASP A 245 -10.59 6.60 -39.58
C ASP A 245 -9.14 6.52 -40.10
N GLN A 246 -8.18 7.16 -39.43
CA GLN A 246 -6.85 7.44 -40.00
C GLN A 246 -5.67 6.85 -39.20
N VAL A 247 -5.86 6.53 -37.92
CA VAL A 247 -4.78 6.03 -37.08
C VAL A 247 -4.70 4.49 -37.17
N PRO A 248 -3.50 3.90 -37.33
CA PRO A 248 -3.32 2.45 -37.29
C PRO A 248 -3.76 1.84 -35.95
N ASN A 249 -4.00 0.53 -35.94
CA ASN A 249 -4.20 -0.18 -34.67
C ASN A 249 -2.89 -0.20 -33.86
N ASN A 250 -3.01 -0.40 -32.55
CA ASN A 250 -1.92 -0.50 -31.59
C ASN A 250 -1.04 0.76 -31.50
N VAL A 251 -1.67 1.94 -31.54
CA VAL A 251 -1.01 3.25 -31.42
C VAL A 251 -1.55 3.97 -30.19
N TYR A 252 -0.67 4.50 -29.34
CA TYR A 252 -1.06 5.42 -28.29
C TYR A 252 -1.42 6.78 -28.91
N THR A 253 -2.66 7.20 -28.71
CA THR A 253 -3.19 8.47 -29.20
C THR A 253 -3.37 9.44 -28.04
N ILE A 254 -2.79 10.63 -28.17
CA ILE A 254 -2.81 11.68 -27.16
C ILE A 254 -3.58 12.87 -27.71
N LEU A 255 -4.66 13.28 -27.06
CA LEU A 255 -5.29 14.58 -27.28
C LEU A 255 -4.81 15.53 -26.20
N CYS A 256 -4.42 16.76 -26.54
CA CYS A 256 -4.13 17.78 -25.54
C CYS A 256 -4.41 19.20 -26.05
N ASN A 257 -4.53 20.14 -25.10
CA ASN A 257 -4.57 21.57 -25.42
C ASN A 257 -3.26 22.02 -26.10
N ALA A 258 -3.33 23.11 -26.90
CA ALA A 258 -2.21 23.59 -27.72
C ALA A 258 -1.02 24.14 -26.90
N ASP A 259 -1.26 24.44 -25.63
CA ASP A 259 -0.32 24.92 -24.62
C ASP A 259 0.19 23.81 -23.70
N ILE A 260 -0.01 22.54 -24.07
CA ILE A 260 0.53 21.39 -23.36
C ILE A 260 1.70 20.77 -24.13
N TYR A 261 2.75 20.38 -23.42
CA TYR A 261 3.83 19.58 -23.96
C TYR A 261 4.15 18.34 -23.11
N MET A 262 4.69 17.32 -23.78
CA MET A 262 5.04 16.02 -23.19
C MET A 262 6.49 16.01 -22.72
N GLY A 263 6.76 15.47 -21.52
CA GLY A 263 8.10 15.26 -21.01
C GLY A 263 8.55 13.79 -21.05
N SER A 264 9.60 13.47 -20.28
CA SER A 264 10.19 12.14 -20.19
C SER A 264 9.29 11.09 -19.52
N SER A 265 8.32 11.52 -18.73
CA SER A 265 7.26 10.69 -18.13
C SER A 265 6.44 9.90 -19.17
N LEU A 266 6.45 10.33 -20.43
CA LEU A 266 5.78 9.64 -21.53
C LEU A 266 6.31 8.20 -21.74
N SER A 267 7.57 7.94 -21.35
CA SER A 267 8.17 6.59 -21.28
C SER A 267 7.36 5.57 -20.46
N VAL A 268 6.46 6.04 -19.59
CA VAL A 268 5.66 5.16 -18.74
C VAL A 268 4.51 4.50 -19.49
N LEU A 269 4.09 5.01 -20.66
CA LEU A 269 3.01 4.41 -21.46
C LEU A 269 3.24 2.93 -21.75
N TRP A 270 4.47 2.55 -22.06
CA TRP A 270 4.84 1.17 -22.39
C TRP A 270 4.89 0.23 -21.18
N ARG A 271 4.53 0.72 -19.98
CA ARG A 271 4.46 -0.05 -18.74
C ARG A 271 3.02 -0.35 -18.31
N MET A 272 2.03 0.08 -19.08
CA MET A 272 0.60 -0.03 -18.74
C MET A 272 -0.20 -0.62 -19.91
N ASP A 273 -1.26 -1.36 -19.58
CA ASP A 273 -2.31 -1.70 -20.54
C ASP A 273 -3.38 -0.60 -20.58
N LEU A 274 -3.57 0.02 -21.75
CA LEU A 274 -4.59 1.04 -22.01
C LEU A 274 -5.78 0.54 -22.83
N LYS A 275 -5.94 -0.78 -23.00
CA LYS A 275 -7.13 -1.35 -23.60
C LYS A 275 -8.37 -0.96 -22.79
N GLU A 276 -9.36 -0.38 -23.48
CA GLU A 276 -10.62 0.11 -22.91
C GLU A 276 -10.44 1.13 -21.75
N ARG A 277 -9.29 1.80 -21.69
CA ARG A 277 -8.94 2.79 -20.67
C ARG A 277 -8.53 4.11 -21.32
N MET A 278 -8.87 5.21 -20.65
CA MET A 278 -8.39 6.55 -20.96
C MET A 278 -7.68 7.13 -19.74
N LEU A 279 -6.42 7.56 -19.93
CA LEU A 279 -5.77 8.44 -18.98
C LEU A 279 -6.27 9.85 -19.24
N ALA A 280 -6.84 10.53 -18.25
CA ALA A 280 -7.25 11.92 -18.33
C ALA A 280 -6.45 12.70 -17.27
N LEU A 281 -5.38 13.35 -17.73
CA LEU A 281 -4.31 13.85 -16.88
C LEU A 281 -4.54 15.31 -16.50
N LEU A 282 -4.37 15.57 -15.20
CA LEU A 282 -4.18 16.91 -14.67
C LEU A 282 -2.78 17.41 -15.04
N ARG A 283 -2.70 18.70 -15.39
CA ARG A 283 -1.47 19.33 -15.86
C ARG A 283 -0.53 19.77 -14.73
N TRP A 284 0.75 19.91 -15.07
CA TRP A 284 1.78 20.55 -14.28
C TRP A 284 2.08 21.93 -14.87
N ASP A 285 1.93 22.99 -14.10
CA ASP A 285 2.18 24.35 -14.58
C ASP A 285 3.70 24.61 -14.59
N ASP A 286 4.23 24.97 -15.76
CA ASP A 286 5.63 25.34 -15.99
C ASP A 286 5.72 26.87 -16.08
N SER A 287 6.29 27.50 -15.04
CA SER A 287 6.43 28.96 -14.96
C SER A 287 7.46 29.53 -15.94
N ALA A 288 8.23 28.68 -16.66
CA ALA A 288 9.31 29.04 -17.57
C ALA A 288 10.50 29.81 -16.94
N ASP A 289 10.40 30.21 -15.67
CA ASP A 289 11.42 30.96 -14.92
C ASP A 289 12.46 30.04 -14.24
N GLY A 290 12.47 28.75 -14.59
CA GLY A 290 13.39 27.75 -14.04
C GLY A 290 12.98 27.18 -12.68
N GLU A 291 11.79 27.52 -12.19
CA GLU A 291 11.19 26.83 -11.05
C GLU A 291 10.72 25.42 -11.46
N GLU A 292 10.74 24.49 -10.51
CA GLU A 292 10.20 23.15 -10.71
C GLU A 292 8.69 23.23 -11.00
N PRO A 293 8.19 22.58 -12.06
CA PRO A 293 6.77 22.57 -12.36
C PRO A 293 5.95 22.05 -11.17
N VAL A 294 4.73 22.59 -10.99
CA VAL A 294 3.85 22.21 -9.89
C VAL A 294 2.54 21.65 -10.43
N LEU A 295 2.05 20.56 -9.82
CA LEU A 295 0.73 20.01 -10.16
C LEU A 295 -0.35 21.07 -9.92
N PHE A 296 -1.16 21.32 -10.93
CA PHE A 296 -2.21 22.32 -10.85
C PHE A 296 -3.34 21.88 -9.91
N GLY A 297 -3.51 22.54 -8.77
CA GLY A 297 -4.47 22.08 -7.77
C GLY A 297 -4.48 22.83 -6.45
N PRO A 298 -5.20 22.30 -5.43
CA PRO A 298 -5.85 20.98 -5.40
C PRO A 298 -7.15 20.96 -6.23
N ARG A 299 -7.14 20.27 -7.38
CA ARG A 299 -8.29 20.16 -8.29
C ARG A 299 -8.37 18.76 -8.91
N ALA A 300 -9.59 18.36 -9.28
CA ALA A 300 -9.87 17.08 -9.92
C ALA A 300 -10.68 17.25 -11.22
N ASP A 301 -10.93 18.49 -11.64
CA ASP A 301 -11.98 18.88 -12.60
C ASP A 301 -11.40 19.64 -13.82
N SER A 302 -10.11 19.45 -14.12
CA SER A 302 -9.37 20.30 -15.05
C SER A 302 -8.33 19.52 -15.86
N GLN A 303 -8.73 18.44 -16.51
CA GLN A 303 -7.84 17.63 -17.33
C GLN A 303 -7.54 18.32 -18.67
N ASP A 304 -6.28 18.30 -19.08
CA ASP A 304 -5.80 18.95 -20.30
C ASP A 304 -5.19 17.98 -21.31
N THR A 305 -4.97 16.72 -20.90
CA THR A 305 -4.42 15.65 -21.75
C THR A 305 -5.23 14.37 -21.60
N TRP A 306 -5.57 13.73 -22.72
CA TRP A 306 -6.28 12.46 -22.79
C TRP A 306 -5.48 11.46 -23.60
N ILE A 307 -5.22 10.27 -23.06
CA ILE A 307 -4.42 9.23 -23.71
C ILE A 307 -5.24 7.95 -23.82
N LEU A 308 -5.36 7.42 -25.04
CA LEU A 308 -6.04 6.15 -25.34
C LEU A 308 -5.24 5.31 -26.33
N LEU A 309 -5.41 3.99 -26.26
CA LEU A 309 -5.02 3.12 -27.36
C LEU A 309 -6.01 3.27 -28.53
N SER A 310 -5.51 3.35 -29.76
CA SER A 310 -6.35 3.50 -30.96
C SER A 310 -7.39 2.39 -31.10
N ASP A 311 -7.06 1.15 -30.70
CA ASP A 311 -7.99 0.01 -30.67
C ASP A 311 -9.21 0.27 -29.80
N SER A 312 -9.05 0.95 -28.66
CA SER A 312 -10.17 1.30 -27.76
C SER A 312 -11.15 2.27 -28.40
N ILE A 313 -10.68 3.11 -29.34
CA ILE A 313 -11.53 4.02 -30.12
C ILE A 313 -12.15 3.27 -31.30
N LYS A 314 -11.36 2.45 -32.01
CA LYS A 314 -11.80 1.76 -33.24
C LYS A 314 -12.75 0.58 -32.99
N SER A 315 -12.74 0.01 -31.79
CA SER A 315 -13.64 -1.08 -31.40
C SER A 315 -15.07 -0.63 -31.10
N GLN A 316 -15.34 0.69 -31.09
CA GLN A 316 -16.62 1.26 -30.72
C GLN A 316 -17.25 2.10 -31.83
N SER A 317 -18.58 2.21 -31.79
CA SER A 317 -19.32 3.19 -32.58
C SER A 317 -19.58 4.44 -31.74
N TRP A 318 -19.17 5.60 -32.26
CA TRP A 318 -19.21 6.85 -31.51
C TRP A 318 -20.43 7.72 -31.88
N PRO A 319 -21.21 8.20 -30.89
CA PRO A 319 -22.25 9.20 -31.12
C PRO A 319 -21.62 10.59 -31.31
N TYR A 320 -20.95 10.84 -32.44
CA TYR A 320 -20.12 12.04 -32.68
C TYR A 320 -20.80 13.37 -32.33
N ALA A 321 -22.12 13.50 -32.53
CA ALA A 321 -22.87 14.70 -32.15
C ALA A 321 -22.77 15.05 -30.66
N THR A 322 -22.67 14.05 -29.76
CA THR A 322 -22.46 14.29 -28.32
C THR A 322 -21.06 14.77 -27.97
N PHE A 323 -20.09 14.59 -28.88
CA PHE A 323 -18.70 15.01 -28.71
C PHE A 323 -18.36 16.27 -29.51
N ASP A 324 -19.33 16.87 -30.22
CA ASP A 324 -19.09 17.99 -31.14
C ASP A 324 -19.04 19.34 -30.41
N PHE A 325 -18.14 19.44 -29.43
CA PHE A 325 -17.84 20.67 -28.72
C PHE A 325 -16.32 20.95 -28.74
N PRO A 326 -15.90 22.23 -28.78
CA PRO A 326 -14.50 22.58 -28.90
C PRO A 326 -13.64 22.17 -27.69
N LEU A 327 -12.40 21.80 -27.99
CA LEU A 327 -11.35 21.58 -27.02
C LEU A 327 -10.95 22.90 -26.31
N GLY A 328 -10.70 22.84 -25.00
CA GLY A 328 -10.23 23.97 -24.19
C GLY A 328 -11.31 25.01 -23.82
N GLN A 329 -12.59 24.62 -23.81
CA GLN A 329 -13.69 25.44 -23.28
C GLN A 329 -14.03 25.06 -21.83
N PRO A 330 -14.56 25.98 -21.01
CA PRO A 330 -14.94 25.66 -19.63
C PRO A 330 -15.91 24.47 -19.54
N GLY A 331 -15.61 23.49 -18.68
CA GLY A 331 -16.44 22.30 -18.46
C GLY A 331 -16.37 21.23 -19.56
N CYS A 332 -15.59 21.44 -20.62
CA CYS A 332 -15.47 20.47 -21.72
C CYS A 332 -14.74 19.18 -21.31
N ASP A 333 -13.77 19.28 -20.43
CA ASP A 333 -13.00 18.20 -19.80
C ASP A 333 -13.90 17.23 -19.02
N ASN A 334 -14.66 17.77 -18.07
CA ASN A 334 -15.56 17.02 -17.21
C ASN A 334 -16.72 16.39 -18.01
N ALA A 335 -17.22 17.11 -19.01
CA ALA A 335 -18.22 16.59 -19.95
C ALA A 335 -17.66 15.44 -20.79
N PHE A 336 -16.47 15.62 -21.37
CA PHE A 336 -15.82 14.59 -22.19
C PHE A 336 -15.57 13.32 -21.37
N ALA A 337 -15.02 13.44 -20.16
CA ALA A 337 -14.86 12.32 -19.23
C ALA A 337 -16.20 11.60 -18.97
N GLY A 338 -17.28 12.34 -18.70
CA GLY A 338 -18.62 11.78 -18.51
C GLY A 338 -19.14 11.01 -19.73
N HIS A 339 -18.90 11.52 -20.94
CA HIS A 339 -19.27 10.84 -22.18
C HIS A 339 -18.41 9.59 -22.44
N MET A 340 -17.11 9.63 -22.14
CA MET A 340 -16.23 8.47 -22.29
C MET A 340 -16.61 7.33 -21.33
N LEU A 341 -16.96 7.65 -20.07
CA LEU A 341 -17.43 6.66 -19.11
C LEU A 341 -18.73 5.97 -19.57
N ARG A 342 -19.66 6.72 -20.15
CA ARG A 342 -20.91 6.17 -20.74
C ARG A 342 -20.66 5.22 -21.89
N ASN A 343 -19.55 5.39 -22.60
CA ASN A 343 -19.08 4.50 -23.66
C ASN A 343 -18.13 3.40 -23.10
N ARG A 344 -18.26 3.06 -21.81
CA ARG A 344 -17.55 1.95 -21.15
C ARG A 344 -16.02 2.06 -21.18
N ILE A 345 -15.50 3.28 -21.32
CA ILE A 345 -14.07 3.55 -21.16
C ILE A 345 -13.78 3.83 -19.69
N SER A 346 -12.88 3.04 -19.10
CA SER A 346 -12.40 3.26 -17.74
C SER A 346 -11.55 4.52 -17.68
N LEU A 347 -11.74 5.34 -16.66
CA LEU A 347 -11.06 6.61 -16.50
C LEU A 347 -10.07 6.57 -15.33
N SER A 348 -8.88 7.10 -15.53
CA SER A 348 -7.91 7.32 -14.44
C SER A 348 -7.06 8.57 -14.67
N ASN A 349 -6.51 9.11 -13.59
CA ASN A 349 -5.68 10.32 -13.61
C ASN A 349 -4.36 10.10 -12.85
N PRO A 350 -3.40 9.33 -13.40
CA PRO A 350 -2.12 9.07 -12.76
C PRO A 350 -1.14 10.27 -12.81
N ALA A 351 -1.64 11.51 -12.73
CA ALA A 351 -0.86 12.74 -12.94
C ALA A 351 0.23 13.01 -11.89
N LEU A 352 0.22 12.32 -10.74
CA LEU A 352 1.30 12.41 -9.75
C LEU A 352 2.57 11.69 -10.22
N THR A 353 2.46 10.79 -11.21
CA THR A 353 3.60 10.11 -11.84
C THR A 353 3.76 10.50 -13.30
N PHE A 354 2.64 10.61 -14.02
CA PHE A 354 2.63 10.94 -15.45
C PHE A 354 2.42 12.44 -15.63
N GLN A 355 3.52 13.17 -15.76
CA GLN A 355 3.50 14.62 -15.87
C GLN A 355 3.32 15.08 -17.32
N THR A 356 2.37 15.99 -17.55
CA THR A 356 2.23 16.77 -18.78
C THR A 356 2.27 18.24 -18.42
N PHE A 357 3.03 19.02 -19.17
CA PHE A 357 3.40 20.37 -18.75
C PHE A 357 2.61 21.42 -19.50
N HIS A 358 2.20 22.46 -18.80
CA HIS A 358 1.37 23.54 -19.32
C HIS A 358 2.13 24.85 -19.29
N LEU A 359 2.23 25.47 -20.47
CA LEU A 359 2.93 26.73 -20.67
C LEU A 359 1.91 27.82 -21.01
N HIS A 360 1.45 28.54 -20.00
CA HIS A 360 0.43 29.57 -20.13
C HIS A 360 0.63 30.68 -19.11
N ASN A 361 1.77 31.36 -19.22
CA ASN A 361 2.21 32.36 -18.24
C ASN A 361 1.57 33.73 -18.50
N SER A 362 1.13 33.97 -19.75
CA SER A 362 0.41 35.16 -20.19
C SER A 362 -0.98 35.32 -19.56
N ASN A 363 -1.58 34.22 -19.07
CA ASN A 363 -2.95 34.15 -18.54
C ASN A 363 -4.06 34.68 -19.47
N VAL A 364 -3.79 34.79 -20.78
CA VAL A 364 -4.75 35.33 -21.77
C VAL A 364 -5.84 34.30 -22.09
N ARG A 365 -7.09 34.60 -21.73
CA ARG A 365 -8.27 33.74 -21.97
C ARG A 365 -9.31 34.44 -22.84
N ASN A 366 -9.77 33.74 -23.88
CA ASN A 366 -10.79 34.24 -24.82
C ASN A 366 -12.19 33.67 -24.57
N TYR A 367 -12.47 33.18 -23.35
CA TYR A 367 -13.76 32.61 -22.97
C TYR A 367 -14.24 33.18 -21.65
N THR A 368 -15.53 33.06 -21.41
CA THR A 368 -16.22 33.47 -20.19
C THR A 368 -17.02 32.30 -19.61
N LYS A 369 -17.60 32.48 -18.42
CA LYS A 369 -18.52 31.48 -17.84
C LYS A 369 -19.75 31.19 -18.72
N LYS A 370 -20.07 32.07 -19.69
CA LYS A 370 -21.19 31.85 -20.63
C LYS A 370 -20.88 30.80 -21.70
N ASP A 371 -19.59 30.54 -21.93
CA ASP A 371 -19.10 29.58 -22.93
C ASP A 371 -18.94 28.17 -22.33
N MET A 372 -19.51 27.93 -21.14
CA MET A 372 -19.40 26.66 -20.44
C MET A 372 -20.19 25.56 -21.16
N ILE A 373 -19.54 24.43 -21.41
CA ILE A 373 -20.17 23.24 -21.99
C ILE A 373 -21.06 22.59 -20.94
N ILE A 374 -22.37 22.67 -21.13
CA ILE A 374 -23.34 22.06 -20.21
C ILE A 374 -23.51 20.58 -20.56
N SER A 375 -23.21 19.71 -19.60
CA SER A 375 -23.54 18.28 -19.64
C SER A 375 -24.44 17.94 -18.45
N ASP A 376 -25.14 16.82 -18.54
CA ASP A 376 -25.95 16.27 -17.44
C ASP A 376 -25.09 15.50 -16.41
N LEU A 377 -23.89 15.06 -16.81
CA LEU A 377 -22.89 14.39 -15.97
C LEU A 377 -21.51 15.01 -16.16
N TYR A 378 -20.89 15.39 -15.04
CA TYR A 378 -19.49 15.75 -14.92
C TYR A 378 -18.75 14.71 -14.09
N ILE A 379 -17.52 14.40 -14.50
CA ILE A 379 -16.62 13.52 -13.77
C ILE A 379 -15.45 14.33 -13.25
N ASN A 380 -15.25 14.33 -11.94
CA ASN A 380 -14.02 14.78 -11.30
C ASN A 380 -13.09 13.57 -11.13
N LEU A 381 -11.87 13.66 -11.63
CA LEU A 381 -10.85 12.61 -11.51
C LEU A 381 -9.73 13.06 -10.58
N VAL A 382 -9.70 12.48 -9.38
CA VAL A 382 -8.66 12.78 -8.38
C VAL A 382 -7.30 12.31 -8.91
N PRO A 383 -6.25 13.15 -8.85
CA PRO A 383 -4.92 12.74 -9.28
C PRO A 383 -4.37 11.63 -8.36
N THR A 384 -3.82 10.58 -8.96
CA THR A 384 -3.24 9.42 -8.26
C THR A 384 -1.80 9.16 -8.71
N TYR A 385 -1.08 8.33 -7.95
CA TYR A 385 0.17 7.72 -8.40
C TYR A 385 -0.11 6.53 -9.33
N LEU A 386 0.90 6.16 -10.13
CA LEU A 386 0.99 4.81 -10.67
C LEU A 386 1.53 3.88 -9.59
N ILE A 387 0.89 2.73 -9.43
CA ILE A 387 1.28 1.72 -8.47
C ILE A 387 1.88 0.50 -9.19
N ASP A 388 2.90 -0.12 -8.60
CA ASP A 388 3.55 -1.32 -9.16
C ASP A 388 2.85 -2.61 -8.74
N THR A 389 2.23 -2.59 -7.56
CA THR A 389 1.52 -3.74 -7.00
C THR A 389 0.02 -3.46 -7.06
N LYS A 390 -0.73 -4.37 -7.67
CA LYS A 390 -2.19 -4.32 -7.70
C LYS A 390 -2.72 -4.45 -6.29
N GLN A 391 -3.71 -3.63 -5.94
CA GLN A 391 -4.42 -3.77 -4.66
C GLN A 391 -5.70 -4.57 -4.91
N GLU A 392 -5.82 -5.73 -4.28
CA GLU A 392 -7.06 -6.50 -4.23
C GLU A 392 -7.63 -6.49 -2.82
N GLN A 393 -8.95 -6.44 -2.69
CA GLN A 393 -9.56 -6.42 -1.37
C GLN A 393 -9.45 -7.78 -0.67
N VAL A 394 -9.74 -8.87 -1.38
CA VAL A 394 -9.74 -10.24 -0.85
C VAL A 394 -9.30 -11.23 -1.93
N PRO A 395 -8.74 -12.39 -1.59
CA PRO A 395 -8.45 -13.44 -2.56
C PRO A 395 -9.73 -14.05 -3.15
N LYS A 396 -9.59 -14.81 -4.25
CA LYS A 396 -10.71 -15.42 -4.97
C LYS A 396 -11.19 -16.74 -4.34
N GLU A 397 -10.35 -17.34 -3.52
CA GLU A 397 -10.57 -18.59 -2.82
C GLU A 397 -11.79 -18.52 -1.90
N LYS A 398 -12.38 -19.69 -1.60
CA LYS A 398 -13.54 -19.77 -0.71
C LYS A 398 -13.14 -19.34 0.71
N VAL A 399 -13.89 -18.37 1.23
CA VAL A 399 -13.71 -17.81 2.58
C VAL A 399 -14.25 -18.80 3.63
N GLN A 400 -13.43 -19.04 4.66
CA GLN A 400 -13.84 -19.69 5.90
C GLN A 400 -14.09 -18.60 6.96
N ALA A 401 -14.68 -18.93 8.09
CA ALA A 401 -14.81 -17.99 9.19
C ALA A 401 -14.54 -18.70 10.51
N MET A 402 -13.84 -18.00 11.40
CA MET A 402 -13.85 -18.31 12.82
C MET A 402 -14.92 -17.43 13.48
N CYS A 403 -15.55 -17.94 14.52
CA CYS A 403 -16.65 -17.25 15.18
C CYS A 403 -16.27 -16.87 16.60
N ASN A 404 -16.76 -15.71 17.02
CA ASN A 404 -16.77 -15.26 18.40
C ASN A 404 -18.20 -15.24 18.91
N GLU A 405 -18.37 -15.60 20.18
CA GLU A 405 -19.61 -15.34 20.91
C GLU A 405 -19.83 -13.83 21.02
N LEU A 406 -21.10 -13.44 20.86
CA LEU A 406 -21.50 -12.07 21.13
C LEU A 406 -21.54 -11.89 22.64
N VAL A 407 -20.60 -11.09 23.16
CA VAL A 407 -20.60 -10.70 24.57
C VAL A 407 -21.30 -9.36 24.72
N THR A 408 -22.10 -9.24 25.77
CA THR A 408 -22.82 -8.01 26.09
C THR A 408 -22.28 -7.37 27.35
N PHE A 409 -22.37 -6.04 27.43
CA PHE A 409 -21.86 -5.31 28.58
C PHE A 409 -22.52 -3.95 28.76
N GLU A 410 -22.33 -3.38 29.96
CA GLU A 410 -22.74 -2.02 30.30
C GLU A 410 -21.51 -1.20 30.69
N VAL A 411 -21.43 0.04 30.22
CA VAL A 411 -20.39 0.98 30.65
C VAL A 411 -20.72 1.45 32.07
N LYS A 412 -19.80 1.22 33.01
CA LYS A 412 -19.95 1.63 34.41
C LYS A 412 -18.95 2.72 34.79
N SER A 413 -19.42 3.79 35.42
CA SER A 413 -18.56 4.85 35.95
C SER A 413 -19.04 5.37 37.32
N SER A 414 -18.33 6.33 37.89
CA SER A 414 -18.71 6.95 39.18
C SER A 414 -20.01 7.77 39.12
N SER A 415 -20.48 8.12 37.91
CA SER A 415 -21.79 8.73 37.66
C SER A 415 -22.26 8.55 36.20
N ILE A 416 -23.56 8.69 35.96
CA ILE A 416 -24.16 8.68 34.61
C ILE A 416 -23.55 9.77 33.71
N SER A 417 -23.25 10.96 34.27
CA SER A 417 -22.60 12.03 33.51
C SER A 417 -21.24 11.59 32.98
N ASN A 418 -20.52 10.76 33.74
CA ASN A 418 -19.22 10.27 33.34
C ASN A 418 -19.31 9.20 32.25
N GLU A 419 -20.32 8.32 32.33
CA GLU A 419 -20.61 7.35 31.28
C GLU A 419 -20.95 8.02 29.95
N ILE A 420 -21.77 9.09 30.00
CA ILE A 420 -22.12 9.89 28.81
C ILE A 420 -20.87 10.52 28.19
N THR A 421 -20.03 11.18 29.00
CA THR A 421 -18.78 11.79 28.50
C THR A 421 -17.88 10.74 27.86
N TYR A 422 -17.71 9.59 28.52
CA TYR A 422 -16.87 8.50 28.02
C TYR A 422 -17.33 8.00 26.64
N CYS A 423 -18.61 7.62 26.53
CA CYS A 423 -19.18 7.13 25.28
C CYS A 423 -19.12 8.18 24.16
N THR A 424 -19.40 9.45 24.48
CA THR A 424 -19.36 10.56 23.51
C THR A 424 -17.95 10.79 22.96
N MET A 425 -16.94 10.70 23.82
CA MET A 425 -15.54 10.88 23.41
C MET A 425 -15.05 9.72 22.53
N LEU A 426 -15.40 8.47 22.88
CA LEU A 426 -15.09 7.31 22.04
C LEU A 426 -15.74 7.38 20.65
N GLU A 427 -17.00 7.83 20.56
CA GLU A 427 -17.68 8.01 19.28
C GLU A 427 -17.02 9.14 18.45
N LYS A 428 -16.60 10.23 19.10
CA LYS A 428 -15.90 11.34 18.45
C LYS A 428 -14.54 10.92 17.86
N GLU A 429 -13.84 10.00 18.52
CA GLU A 429 -12.60 9.41 18.01
C GLU A 429 -12.84 8.35 16.93
N GLY A 430 -14.09 7.93 16.71
CA GLY A 430 -14.45 6.94 15.70
C GLY A 430 -13.96 5.52 16.02
N ARG A 431 -13.63 5.24 17.28
CA ARG A 431 -13.04 3.97 17.73
C ARG A 431 -14.08 2.95 18.17
N TYR A 432 -15.01 3.37 19.05
CA TYR A 432 -16.14 2.59 19.54
C TYR A 432 -17.40 3.45 19.55
N LYS A 433 -18.54 2.84 19.25
CA LYS A 433 -19.85 3.48 19.33
C LYS A 433 -20.68 2.80 20.41
N TRP A 434 -20.43 3.16 21.65
CA TRP A 434 -21.12 2.64 22.82
C TRP A 434 -22.12 3.66 23.34
N GLU A 435 -23.12 3.18 24.08
CA GLU A 435 -24.15 3.99 24.69
C GLU A 435 -24.17 3.78 26.22
N PRO A 436 -24.35 4.85 27.02
CA PRO A 436 -24.41 4.74 28.47
C PRO A 436 -25.72 4.10 28.91
N THR A 437 -25.73 3.42 30.06
CA THR A 437 -26.94 2.84 30.69
C THR A 437 -27.74 1.84 29.85
N VAL A 438 -27.15 1.30 28.78
CA VAL A 438 -27.75 0.26 27.93
C VAL A 438 -26.78 -0.89 27.71
N GLU A 439 -27.34 -2.02 27.30
CA GLU A 439 -26.59 -3.20 26.92
C GLU A 439 -25.94 -2.99 25.55
N ASN A 440 -24.62 -2.85 25.56
CA ASN A 440 -23.77 -2.75 24.39
C ASN A 440 -23.38 -4.15 23.91
N HIS A 441 -23.05 -4.26 22.62
CA HIS A 441 -22.64 -5.51 21.98
C HIS A 441 -21.31 -5.30 21.27
N TYR A 442 -20.51 -6.37 21.19
CA TYR A 442 -19.32 -6.38 20.33
C TYR A 442 -19.68 -6.48 18.84
N PHE A 443 -18.73 -6.09 17.99
CA PHE A 443 -18.87 -6.07 16.53
C PHE A 443 -19.04 -7.48 15.92
N GLU A 444 -19.06 -7.56 14.58
CA GLU A 444 -19.31 -8.77 13.80
C GLU A 444 -18.65 -10.05 14.39
N PRO A 445 -19.44 -11.05 14.79
CA PRO A 445 -18.92 -12.24 15.47
C PRO A 445 -18.12 -13.15 14.53
N ALA A 446 -18.35 -13.07 13.22
CA ALA A 446 -17.66 -13.90 12.25
C ALA A 446 -16.42 -13.16 11.71
N ILE A 447 -15.25 -13.73 11.93
CA ILE A 447 -13.99 -13.23 11.38
C ILE A 447 -13.65 -14.05 10.13
N PRO A 448 -13.61 -13.43 8.94
CA PRO A 448 -13.22 -14.11 7.71
C PRO A 448 -11.77 -14.61 7.77
N VAL A 449 -11.58 -15.89 7.50
CA VAL A 449 -10.28 -16.56 7.33
C VAL A 449 -10.10 -16.91 5.86
N TYR A 450 -9.04 -16.38 5.28
CA TYR A 450 -8.70 -16.49 3.88
C TYR A 450 -7.50 -17.41 3.70
N ARG A 451 -7.31 -17.89 2.46
CA ARG A 451 -6.17 -18.72 2.06
C ARG A 451 -5.55 -18.17 0.79
N TRP A 452 -4.24 -18.22 0.74
CA TRP A 452 -3.44 -17.87 -0.43
C TRP A 452 -2.43 -18.98 -0.71
N LYS A 453 -2.04 -19.11 -1.96
CA LYS A 453 -0.95 -19.99 -2.38
C LYS A 453 0.22 -19.15 -2.87
N ASN A 454 1.44 -19.56 -2.54
CA ASN A 454 2.66 -18.93 -3.01
C ASN A 454 2.63 -17.41 -2.75
N ALA A 455 2.59 -17.04 -1.47
CA ALA A 455 2.44 -15.66 -1.03
C ALA A 455 3.41 -15.32 0.09
N CYS A 456 3.73 -14.04 0.20
CA CYS A 456 4.48 -13.43 1.28
C CYS A 456 3.55 -12.91 2.37
N VAL A 457 4.03 -12.92 3.61
CA VAL A 457 3.45 -12.22 4.77
C VAL A 457 4.44 -11.15 5.22
N THR A 458 3.99 -9.90 5.32
CA THR A 458 4.80 -8.78 5.84
C THR A 458 4.95 -8.84 7.36
N PRO A 459 5.88 -8.06 7.97
CA PRO A 459 5.99 -7.95 9.42
C PRO A 459 4.68 -7.56 10.11
N ASN A 460 3.92 -6.63 9.52
CA ASN A 460 2.61 -6.22 10.03
C ASN A 460 1.47 -7.16 9.59
N GLY A 461 1.76 -8.31 8.98
CA GLY A 461 0.80 -9.38 8.73
C GLY A 461 -0.09 -9.22 7.50
N LEU A 462 0.24 -8.32 6.56
CA LEU A 462 -0.42 -8.27 5.26
C LEU A 462 0.10 -9.36 4.33
N VAL A 463 -0.77 -9.83 3.45
CA VAL A 463 -0.44 -10.88 2.47
C VAL A 463 -0.24 -10.24 1.10
N TYR A 464 0.83 -10.62 0.41
CA TYR A 464 1.11 -10.16 -0.95
C TYR A 464 1.78 -11.25 -1.79
N ASP A 465 1.61 -11.18 -3.10
CA ASP A 465 2.45 -11.84 -4.08
C ASP A 465 3.26 -10.76 -4.84
N PRO A 466 4.20 -11.11 -5.73
CA PRO A 466 5.02 -10.10 -6.42
C PRO A 466 4.21 -9.01 -7.17
N TYR A 467 2.97 -9.28 -7.57
CA TYR A 467 2.14 -8.37 -8.38
C TYR A 467 0.87 -7.88 -7.67
N THR A 468 0.50 -8.48 -6.55
CA THR A 468 -0.76 -8.20 -5.85
C THR A 468 -0.55 -8.11 -4.34
N ILE A 469 -1.13 -7.09 -3.71
CA ILE A 469 -1.30 -7.06 -2.26
C ILE A 469 -2.78 -7.09 -1.90
N TYR A 470 -3.11 -7.83 -0.85
CA TYR A 470 -4.45 -7.94 -0.31
C TYR A 470 -4.66 -6.95 0.84
N VAL A 471 -5.56 -5.98 0.65
CA VAL A 471 -5.73 -4.81 1.55
C VAL A 471 -6.97 -4.88 2.45
N GLY A 472 -7.84 -5.87 2.24
CA GLY A 472 -9.13 -5.95 2.94
C GLY A 472 -10.22 -5.10 2.28
N LYS A 473 -11.48 -5.33 2.68
CA LYS A 473 -12.66 -4.61 2.15
C LYS A 473 -12.77 -3.18 2.70
N HIS A 474 -12.12 -2.90 3.82
CA HIS A 474 -12.21 -1.64 4.56
C HIS A 474 -11.05 -0.67 4.27
N VAL A 475 -10.27 -0.89 3.20
CA VAL A 475 -9.08 -0.07 2.88
C VAL A 475 -9.36 1.43 2.71
N GLU A 476 -10.59 1.80 2.34
CA GLU A 476 -11.01 3.20 2.19
C GLU A 476 -11.14 3.93 3.55
N GLU A 477 -11.25 3.18 4.65
CA GLU A 477 -11.18 3.73 6.01
C GLU A 477 -9.71 3.80 6.43
N ASP A 478 -9.18 5.01 6.70
CA ASP A 478 -7.76 5.21 7.00
C ASP A 478 -7.25 4.29 8.12
N ARG A 479 -8.11 3.98 9.10
CA ARG A 479 -7.80 3.07 10.21
C ARG A 479 -7.46 1.65 9.76
N PHE A 480 -7.99 1.15 8.65
CA PHE A 480 -7.72 -0.20 8.13
C PHE A 480 -6.79 -0.21 6.92
N ASN A 481 -6.26 0.96 6.53
CA ASN A 481 -5.33 1.10 5.41
C ASN A 481 -3.89 0.77 5.83
N TYR A 482 -3.65 -0.50 6.18
CA TYR A 482 -2.35 -0.95 6.70
C TYR A 482 -1.25 -0.99 5.62
N TRP A 483 -1.64 -0.97 4.34
CA TRP A 483 -0.70 -1.03 3.21
C TRP A 483 0.29 0.14 3.21
N LYS A 484 -0.15 1.34 3.63
CA LYS A 484 0.71 2.54 3.69
C LYS A 484 2.00 2.31 4.49
N ASN A 485 1.96 1.42 5.49
CA ASN A 485 3.07 1.15 6.41
C ASN A 485 3.73 -0.23 6.20
N ALA A 486 3.32 -0.98 5.18
CA ALA A 486 3.71 -2.38 5.01
C ALA A 486 5.14 -2.60 4.51
N THR A 487 5.82 -1.52 4.10
CA THR A 487 7.21 -1.49 3.59
C THR A 487 7.55 -2.70 2.70
N VAL A 488 6.77 -2.87 1.62
CA VAL A 488 7.00 -3.96 0.66
C VAL A 488 7.89 -3.46 -0.48
N ASP A 489 9.18 -3.80 -0.41
CA ASP A 489 10.13 -3.54 -1.48
C ASP A 489 10.26 -4.76 -2.43
N ILE A 490 10.84 -4.54 -3.60
CA ILE A 490 11.14 -5.57 -4.60
C ILE A 490 12.22 -6.54 -4.06
N PHE A 491 13.15 -6.04 -3.25
CA PHE A 491 14.28 -6.79 -2.69
C PHE A 491 14.18 -7.03 -1.19
N THR A 492 12.99 -6.92 -0.59
CA THR A 492 12.78 -7.32 0.81
C THR A 492 13.26 -8.76 1.00
N PRO A 493 14.22 -9.02 1.91
CA PRO A 493 14.70 -10.36 2.19
C PRO A 493 13.57 -11.26 2.69
N LEU A 494 13.58 -12.52 2.26
CA LEU A 494 12.50 -13.47 2.57
C LEU A 494 13.00 -14.62 3.42
N GLN A 495 12.34 -14.82 4.55
CA GLN A 495 12.33 -16.10 5.23
C GLN A 495 11.36 -17.04 4.49
N SER A 496 11.51 -18.36 4.66
CA SER A 496 10.63 -19.34 4.02
C SER A 496 9.96 -20.27 5.01
N ALA A 497 8.68 -20.56 4.78
CA ALA A 497 7.91 -21.56 5.50
C ALA A 497 7.08 -22.38 4.52
N LYS A 498 6.69 -23.59 4.91
CA LYS A 498 5.73 -24.37 4.11
C LYS A 498 4.34 -23.76 4.19
N LYS A 499 3.90 -23.43 5.41
CA LYS A 499 2.63 -22.76 5.69
C LYS A 499 2.88 -21.63 6.68
N MET A 500 2.25 -20.47 6.49
CA MET A 500 2.41 -19.30 7.36
C MET A 500 1.06 -18.68 7.73
N LEU A 501 0.92 -18.23 8.97
CA LEU A 501 -0.22 -17.45 9.43
C LEU A 501 -0.08 -15.97 9.08
N ALA A 502 -1.17 -15.34 8.62
CA ALA A 502 -1.25 -13.90 8.40
C ALA A 502 -2.23 -13.26 9.39
N ILE A 503 -1.72 -12.39 10.26
CA ILE A 503 -2.51 -11.69 11.28
C ILE A 503 -2.18 -10.19 11.18
N PRO A 504 -3.05 -9.38 10.57
CA PRO A 504 -2.73 -8.03 10.15
C PRO A 504 -2.89 -7.00 11.28
N PHE A 505 -1.92 -6.09 11.38
CA PHE A 505 -1.92 -4.94 12.29
C PHE A 505 -1.58 -3.63 11.54
N PRO A 506 -1.99 -2.46 12.07
CA PRO A 506 -1.65 -1.16 11.46
C PRO A 506 -0.13 -0.92 11.35
N ASP A 507 0.63 -1.48 12.29
CA ASP A 507 2.08 -1.39 12.39
C ASP A 507 2.64 -2.61 13.16
N THR A 508 3.93 -2.56 13.52
CA THR A 508 4.63 -3.61 14.28
C THR A 508 4.63 -3.40 15.79
N THR A 509 3.90 -2.40 16.31
CA THR A 509 3.85 -2.07 17.74
C THR A 509 3.47 -3.26 18.64
N PRO A 510 2.55 -4.17 18.24
CA PRO A 510 2.23 -5.35 19.05
C PRO A 510 3.43 -6.26 19.34
N PHE A 511 4.49 -6.23 18.53
CA PHE A 511 5.70 -7.03 18.72
C PHE A 511 6.75 -6.36 19.63
N ARG A 512 6.55 -5.10 20.03
CA ARG A 512 7.52 -4.31 20.82
C ARG A 512 7.49 -4.65 22.31
N THR A 513 6.34 -5.03 22.84
CA THR A 513 6.18 -5.42 24.24
C THR A 513 5.64 -6.84 24.35
N ARG A 514 6.09 -7.55 25.38
CA ARG A 514 5.71 -8.95 25.60
C ARG A 514 4.20 -9.11 25.83
N SER A 515 3.59 -8.21 26.60
CA SER A 515 2.18 -8.27 26.98
C SER A 515 1.26 -8.12 25.75
N HIS A 516 1.51 -7.13 24.91
CA HIS A 516 0.77 -6.92 23.66
C HIS A 516 0.99 -8.06 22.66
N TYR A 517 2.23 -8.53 22.51
CA TYR A 517 2.54 -9.65 21.61
C TYR A 517 1.76 -10.91 22.00
N VAL A 518 1.73 -11.24 23.29
CA VAL A 518 0.99 -12.41 23.79
C VAL A 518 -0.52 -12.23 23.59
N LEU A 519 -1.05 -11.07 24.01
CA LEU A 519 -2.49 -10.83 23.97
C LEU A 519 -3.03 -10.70 22.55
N GLN A 520 -2.40 -9.90 21.70
CA GLN A 520 -2.94 -9.54 20.39
C GLN A 520 -2.51 -10.53 19.30
N TYR A 521 -1.23 -10.92 19.27
CA TYR A 521 -0.71 -11.77 18.21
C TYR A 521 -0.84 -13.26 18.56
N ILE A 522 -0.28 -13.70 19.70
CA ILE A 522 -0.25 -15.12 20.06
C ILE A 522 -1.65 -15.68 20.30
N ALA A 523 -2.55 -14.95 20.95
CA ALA A 523 -3.94 -15.40 21.14
C ALA A 523 -4.59 -15.79 19.81
N ARG A 524 -4.46 -14.93 18.81
CA ARG A 524 -5.02 -15.15 17.47
C ARG A 524 -4.30 -16.26 16.73
N ALA A 525 -2.97 -16.30 16.80
CA ALA A 525 -2.17 -17.36 16.21
C ALA A 525 -2.59 -18.73 16.75
N CYS A 526 -2.70 -18.89 18.07
CA CYS A 526 -3.10 -20.14 18.71
C CYS A 526 -4.50 -20.61 18.30
N ARG A 527 -5.46 -19.70 18.10
CA ARG A 527 -6.77 -20.07 17.55
C ARG A 527 -6.68 -20.58 16.12
N LEU A 528 -5.94 -19.89 15.25
CA LEU A 528 -5.74 -20.35 13.87
C LEU A 528 -4.99 -21.69 13.82
N LEU A 529 -4.05 -21.91 14.73
CA LEU A 529 -3.30 -23.18 14.85
C LEU A 529 -4.18 -24.38 15.25
N GLN A 530 -5.37 -24.18 15.83
CA GLN A 530 -6.30 -25.29 16.09
C GLN A 530 -6.73 -25.97 14.79
N ASP A 531 -6.98 -25.18 13.75
CA ASP A 531 -7.36 -25.66 12.41
C ASP A 531 -6.14 -25.86 11.49
N HIS A 532 -5.00 -25.22 11.83
CA HIS A 532 -3.77 -25.18 11.03
C HIS A 532 -2.52 -25.51 11.85
N PRO A 533 -2.43 -26.70 12.47
CA PRO A 533 -1.36 -27.03 13.44
C PRO A 533 0.05 -27.07 12.84
N ASP A 534 0.17 -27.12 11.51
CA ASP A 534 1.43 -27.15 10.75
C ASP A 534 1.88 -25.77 10.26
N ALA A 535 1.15 -24.69 10.58
CA ALA A 535 1.49 -23.34 10.16
C ALA A 535 2.58 -22.69 11.04
N SER A 536 3.52 -22.01 10.40
CA SER A 536 4.42 -21.04 11.03
C SER A 536 3.71 -19.74 11.36
N PHE A 537 4.29 -18.97 12.26
CA PHE A 537 3.86 -17.62 12.62
C PHE A 537 5.08 -16.83 13.10
N TRP A 538 4.93 -15.50 13.25
CA TRP A 538 6.02 -14.64 13.70
C TRP A 538 6.38 -14.92 15.16
N VAL A 539 7.65 -15.23 15.41
CA VAL A 539 8.20 -15.46 16.75
C VAL A 539 9.20 -14.38 17.12
N VAL A 540 8.93 -13.62 18.18
CA VAL A 540 9.89 -12.66 18.74
C VAL A 540 11.07 -13.43 19.36
N LYS A 541 12.31 -13.04 19.02
CA LYS A 541 13.54 -13.67 19.56
C LYS A 541 13.55 -13.60 21.09
N GLY A 542 13.88 -14.71 21.75
CA GLY A 542 13.93 -14.83 23.21
C GLY A 542 12.58 -15.21 23.86
N MET A 543 11.49 -15.30 23.09
CA MET A 543 10.17 -15.72 23.58
C MET A 543 9.91 -17.22 23.43
N GLU A 544 10.82 -17.97 22.81
CA GLU A 544 10.62 -19.37 22.42
C GLU A 544 10.41 -20.28 23.63
N GLU A 545 11.22 -20.10 24.67
CA GLU A 545 11.09 -20.89 25.90
C GLU A 545 9.76 -20.60 26.60
N TYR A 546 9.39 -19.33 26.71
CA TYR A 546 8.12 -18.94 27.30
C TYR A 546 6.92 -19.51 26.53
N LEU A 547 6.93 -19.40 25.19
CA LEU A 547 5.88 -19.95 24.34
C LEU A 547 5.75 -21.47 24.52
N ARG A 548 6.87 -22.20 24.64
CA ARG A 548 6.84 -23.64 24.96
C ARG A 548 6.28 -23.93 26.35
N GLN A 549 6.60 -23.11 27.35
CA GLN A 549 6.13 -23.28 28.73
C GLN A 549 4.59 -23.13 28.82
N ILE A 550 4.02 -22.15 28.11
CA ILE A 550 2.56 -21.97 28.01
C ILE A 550 1.90 -22.93 27.00
N GLY A 551 2.64 -23.90 26.45
CA GLY A 551 2.07 -24.93 25.59
C GLY A 551 1.77 -24.48 24.16
N CYS A 552 2.38 -23.40 23.68
CA CYS A 552 2.33 -22.96 22.28
C CYS A 552 3.20 -23.86 21.38
N GLY A 553 2.83 -25.15 21.28
CA GLY A 553 3.28 -26.13 20.28
C GLY A 553 4.79 -26.30 19.99
N THR A 554 5.10 -27.15 19.00
CA THR A 554 6.41 -27.16 18.33
C THR A 554 6.43 -26.06 17.29
N LEU A 555 7.28 -25.06 17.50
CA LEU A 555 7.43 -23.88 16.64
C LEU A 555 8.26 -24.21 15.38
N PRO A 556 7.69 -24.25 14.15
CA PRO A 556 8.48 -23.98 12.96
C PRO A 556 8.80 -22.48 12.96
N ALA A 557 9.84 -22.11 13.71
CA ALA A 557 10.10 -20.72 14.09
C ALA A 557 10.52 -19.88 12.87
N ILE A 558 9.66 -18.92 12.52
CA ILE A 558 9.98 -17.81 11.64
C ILE A 558 10.16 -16.60 12.56
N TYR A 559 11.38 -16.06 12.62
CA TYR A 559 11.68 -14.99 13.57
C TYR A 559 11.13 -13.68 13.05
N PHE A 560 10.47 -12.94 13.93
CA PHE A 560 10.04 -11.58 13.63
C PHE A 560 11.25 -10.67 13.40
N ASP A 561 11.25 -9.96 12.29
CA ASP A 561 12.19 -8.89 11.93
C ASP A 561 11.44 -7.87 11.08
N GLU A 562 11.47 -6.60 11.48
CA GLU A 562 10.76 -5.50 10.81
C GLU A 562 11.21 -5.29 9.36
N ASN A 563 12.37 -5.82 8.96
CA ASN A 563 12.94 -5.64 7.63
C ASN A 563 12.80 -6.87 6.72
N THR A 564 12.17 -7.95 7.20
CA THR A 564 12.02 -9.19 6.41
C THR A 564 10.55 -9.59 6.26
N ALA A 565 10.22 -10.24 5.16
CA ALA A 565 8.92 -10.89 4.99
C ALA A 565 9.08 -12.42 5.00
N CYS A 566 7.97 -13.15 5.11
CA CYS A 566 7.98 -14.61 5.06
C CYS A 566 7.24 -15.09 3.81
N TRP A 567 7.93 -15.79 2.91
CA TRP A 567 7.32 -16.53 1.82
C TRP A 567 6.78 -17.87 2.30
N ALA A 568 5.58 -18.23 1.86
CA ALA A 568 5.03 -19.56 2.09
C ALA A 568 4.26 -20.14 0.90
N GLU A 569 4.31 -21.46 0.76
CA GLU A 569 3.52 -22.21 -0.25
C GLU A 569 2.01 -22.07 0.02
N GLU A 570 1.61 -22.04 1.29
CA GLU A 570 0.25 -21.74 1.73
C GLU A 570 0.28 -20.65 2.83
N VAL A 571 -0.48 -19.58 2.64
CA VAL A 571 -0.74 -18.60 3.70
C VAL A 571 -2.20 -18.75 4.12
N VAL A 572 -2.46 -18.76 5.42
CA VAL A 572 -3.82 -18.76 5.98
C VAL A 572 -3.93 -17.65 7.01
N GLY A 573 -5.00 -16.86 6.96
CA GLY A 573 -5.13 -15.78 7.92
C GLY A 573 -6.19 -14.77 7.60
N LEU A 574 -6.02 -13.60 8.20
CA LEU A 574 -7.02 -12.54 8.21
C LEU A 574 -6.58 -11.39 7.29
N LEU A 575 -7.51 -10.50 6.99
CA LEU A 575 -7.26 -9.24 6.31
C LEU A 575 -7.73 -8.08 7.19
N PRO A 576 -7.22 -6.85 6.97
CA PRO A 576 -7.64 -5.68 7.73
C PRO A 576 -9.16 -5.50 7.66
N CYS A 577 -9.81 -5.61 8.81
CA CYS A 577 -11.22 -5.34 9.00
C CYS A 577 -11.50 -5.12 10.50
N PRO A 578 -12.66 -4.55 10.85
CA PRO A 578 -13.05 -4.39 12.25
C PRO A 578 -12.94 -5.71 13.05
N ALA A 579 -13.50 -6.81 12.53
CA ALA A 579 -13.53 -8.09 13.23
C ALA A 579 -12.15 -8.73 13.45
N ALA A 580 -11.17 -8.46 12.57
CA ALA A 580 -9.81 -9.00 12.70
C ALA A 580 -8.98 -8.25 13.77
N LEU A 581 -9.29 -6.97 14.00
CA LEU A 581 -8.59 -6.12 14.95
C LEU A 581 -9.04 -6.36 16.41
N GLU A 582 -10.32 -6.68 16.62
CA GLU A 582 -10.87 -6.83 17.97
C GLU A 582 -10.67 -8.23 18.57
N LEU A 583 -10.32 -8.30 19.85
CA LEU A 583 -10.27 -9.55 20.61
C LEU A 583 -11.68 -10.05 20.94
N GLY A 584 -11.91 -11.35 20.83
CA GLY A 584 -13.11 -12.04 21.29
C GLY A 584 -12.85 -12.87 22.56
N ARG A 585 -13.93 -13.36 23.18
CA ARG A 585 -13.87 -14.22 24.37
C ARG A 585 -13.03 -15.47 24.13
N GLU A 586 -13.08 -16.00 22.92
CA GLU A 586 -12.34 -17.18 22.49
C GLU A 586 -10.83 -16.92 22.40
N ASP A 587 -10.40 -15.70 22.09
CA ASP A 587 -8.97 -15.33 22.10
C ASP A 587 -8.43 -15.35 23.53
N VAL A 588 -9.18 -14.76 24.47
CA VAL A 588 -8.83 -14.77 25.90
C VAL A 588 -8.89 -16.18 26.48
N SER A 589 -9.94 -16.94 26.13
CA SER A 589 -10.12 -18.32 26.58
C SER A 589 -9.00 -19.23 26.10
N MET A 590 -8.53 -19.02 24.86
CA MET A 590 -7.35 -19.72 24.32
C MET A 590 -6.12 -19.47 25.19
N LEU A 591 -5.79 -18.20 25.47
CA LEU A 591 -4.64 -17.87 26.31
C LEU A 591 -4.77 -18.43 27.73
N ARG A 592 -5.95 -18.31 28.35
CA ARG A 592 -6.21 -18.86 29.68
C ARG A 592 -6.06 -20.39 29.73
N SER A 593 -6.46 -21.10 28.68
CA SER A 593 -6.29 -22.56 28.58
C SER A 593 -4.82 -23.00 28.51
N MET A 594 -3.95 -22.11 28.03
CA MET A 594 -2.51 -22.31 27.88
C MET A 594 -1.73 -21.95 29.15
N LEU A 595 -2.29 -21.06 29.98
CA LEU A 595 -1.68 -20.58 31.20
C LEU A 595 -1.89 -21.60 32.34
N ARG A 596 -0.86 -22.38 32.67
CA ARG A 596 -0.94 -23.47 33.67
C ARG A 596 -1.34 -23.01 35.08
N CYS A 597 -0.94 -21.81 35.47
CA CYS A 597 -1.27 -21.26 36.78
C CYS A 597 -2.70 -20.72 36.87
N PHE A 598 -3.40 -20.56 35.74
CA PHE A 598 -4.67 -19.83 35.66
C PHE A 598 -5.71 -20.34 36.65
N GLN A 599 -6.37 -19.39 37.31
CA GLN A 599 -7.43 -19.63 38.27
C GLN A 599 -8.77 -19.16 37.68
N SER A 600 -9.78 -20.01 37.80
CA SER A 600 -11.11 -19.75 37.23
C SER A 600 -12.00 -18.85 38.10
N LYS A 601 -11.51 -18.46 39.28
CA LYS A 601 -12.20 -17.60 40.24
C LYS A 601 -11.18 -16.73 40.98
N PRO A 602 -11.58 -15.55 41.47
CA PRO A 602 -10.78 -14.80 42.43
C PRO A 602 -10.44 -15.63 43.67
N GLU A 603 -9.24 -15.42 44.21
CA GLU A 603 -8.74 -16.01 45.46
C GLU A 603 -8.63 -14.91 46.53
N ASN A 604 -9.37 -15.03 47.65
CA ASN A 604 -9.31 -14.13 48.81
C ASN A 604 -9.29 -12.61 48.43
N LYS A 605 -8.95 -11.74 49.37
CA LYS A 605 -8.84 -10.29 49.13
C LYS A 605 -7.49 -9.94 48.50
N ILE A 606 -7.25 -10.34 47.26
CA ILE A 606 -6.04 -9.94 46.52
C ILE A 606 -6.35 -8.69 45.67
N CYS A 607 -5.61 -7.61 45.92
CA CYS A 607 -5.62 -6.38 45.13
C CYS A 607 -4.32 -6.29 44.32
N THR A 608 -4.42 -6.26 43.00
CA THR A 608 -3.26 -6.12 42.12
C THR A 608 -3.23 -4.74 41.49
N VAL A 609 -2.10 -4.06 41.59
CA VAL A 609 -1.91 -2.72 41.02
C VAL A 609 -0.86 -2.82 39.92
N ILE A 610 -1.22 -2.40 38.71
CA ILE A 610 -0.25 -2.37 37.61
C ILE A 610 0.51 -1.05 37.69
N LEU A 611 1.84 -1.15 37.82
CA LEU A 611 2.72 -0.01 37.97
C LEU A 611 2.74 0.84 36.71
N SER A 612 2.78 2.15 36.90
CA SER A 612 2.81 3.12 35.83
C SER A 612 3.57 4.38 36.22
N LYS A 613 3.56 5.41 35.36
CA LYS A 613 4.08 6.74 35.69
C LYS A 613 3.35 7.38 36.88
N THR A 614 2.09 7.03 37.09
CA THR A 614 1.23 7.59 38.14
C THR A 614 1.10 6.65 39.33
N MET A 615 0.85 5.36 39.09
CA MET A 615 0.74 4.33 40.12
C MET A 615 2.14 3.82 40.48
N THR A 616 2.89 4.61 41.25
CA THR A 616 4.27 4.28 41.64
C THR A 616 4.31 3.42 42.90
N TYR A 617 5.39 2.64 43.05
CA TYR A 617 5.64 1.80 44.22
C TYR A 617 5.48 2.58 45.54
N GLN A 618 6.10 3.76 45.63
CA GLN A 618 6.05 4.61 46.82
C GLN A 618 4.62 5.02 47.17
N TRP A 619 3.83 5.47 46.19
CA TRP A 619 2.45 5.89 46.43
C TRP A 619 1.57 4.71 46.88
N ILE A 620 1.77 3.52 46.30
CA ILE A 620 1.03 2.31 46.68
C ILE A 620 1.33 1.94 48.14
N GLU A 621 2.58 1.97 48.57
CA GLU A 621 2.95 1.65 49.96
C GLU A 621 2.49 2.72 50.96
N GLU A 622 2.62 4.00 50.63
CA GLU A 622 2.36 5.10 51.57
C GLU A 622 0.87 5.46 51.66
N SER A 623 0.09 5.25 50.59
CA SER A 623 -1.30 5.72 50.49
C SER A 623 -2.33 4.61 50.29
N LEU A 624 -2.16 3.78 49.26
CA LEU A 624 -3.17 2.77 48.89
C LEU A 624 -3.21 1.60 49.87
N THR A 625 -2.04 1.04 50.19
CA THR A 625 -1.91 -0.13 51.07
C THR A 625 -2.47 0.14 52.48
N PRO A 626 -2.14 1.26 53.15
CA PRO A 626 -2.72 1.59 54.45
C PRO A 626 -4.23 1.80 54.38
N TYR A 627 -4.74 2.35 53.27
CA TYR A 627 -6.18 2.52 53.08
C TYR A 627 -6.91 1.18 52.99
N LEU A 628 -6.44 0.25 52.13
CA LEU A 628 -7.07 -1.06 51.95
C LEU A 628 -7.00 -1.90 53.22
N LEU A 629 -5.83 -2.00 53.86
CA LEU A 629 -5.66 -2.77 55.10
C LEU A 629 -6.53 -2.23 56.26
N LYS A 630 -6.77 -0.92 56.31
CA LYS A 630 -7.69 -0.32 57.29
C LYS A 630 -9.14 -0.76 57.08
N LYS A 631 -9.52 -1.17 55.86
CA LYS A 631 -10.90 -1.58 55.55
C LYS A 631 -11.22 -3.02 55.94
N ASP A 632 -10.25 -3.87 56.23
CA ASP A 632 -9.73 -4.79 55.21
C ASP A 632 -8.43 -5.52 55.57
N PRO A 633 -8.13 -5.97 56.81
CA PRO A 633 -6.81 -6.51 57.13
C PRO A 633 -6.43 -7.78 56.35
N GLU A 634 -7.38 -8.46 55.70
CA GLU A 634 -7.11 -9.61 54.84
C GLU A 634 -6.62 -9.24 53.44
N TRP A 635 -6.59 -7.94 53.08
CA TRP A 635 -6.08 -7.52 51.77
C TRP A 635 -4.59 -7.88 51.60
N ILE A 636 -4.28 -8.54 50.49
CA ILE A 636 -2.93 -8.74 49.98
C ILE A 636 -2.76 -7.84 48.77
N ILE A 637 -1.70 -7.03 48.76
CA ILE A 637 -1.45 -6.04 47.69
C ILE A 637 -0.29 -6.54 46.84
N HIS A 638 -0.55 -6.82 45.56
CA HIS A 638 0.47 -7.13 44.56
C HIS A 638 0.75 -5.92 43.69
N MET A 639 2.01 -5.71 43.32
CA MET A 639 2.45 -4.60 42.46
C MET A 639 3.16 -5.19 41.25
N VAL A 640 2.57 -5.03 40.07
CA VAL A 640 3.05 -5.68 38.84
C VAL A 640 3.57 -4.61 37.88
N SER A 641 4.86 -4.67 37.53
CA SER A 641 5.42 -3.92 36.40
C SER A 641 5.09 -4.61 35.08
N GLU A 642 5.13 -3.94 33.93
CA GLU A 642 5.11 -4.63 32.62
C GLU A 642 6.50 -5.15 32.17
N ASN A 643 7.58 -4.77 32.88
CA ASN A 643 8.96 -5.06 32.49
C ASN A 643 9.57 -6.29 33.19
N ASP A 644 8.92 -6.82 34.22
CA ASP A 644 9.42 -7.95 35.01
C ASP A 644 9.20 -9.31 34.32
N ALA A 645 9.96 -10.34 34.70
CA ALA A 645 9.86 -11.64 34.01
C ALA A 645 8.62 -12.48 34.41
N VAL A 646 7.96 -12.10 35.52
CA VAL A 646 6.93 -12.88 36.23
C VAL A 646 5.69 -12.01 36.44
N HIS A 647 4.66 -12.13 35.60
CA HIS A 647 3.50 -11.23 35.64
C HIS A 647 2.17 -11.90 35.94
N TYR A 648 1.95 -13.08 35.38
CA TYR A 648 0.62 -13.66 35.38
C TYR A 648 0.30 -14.33 36.72
N ASP A 649 1.27 -14.96 37.38
CA ASP A 649 1.08 -15.62 38.67
C ASP A 649 0.55 -14.67 39.77
N GLU A 650 0.85 -13.36 39.68
CA GLU A 650 0.43 -12.35 40.66
C GLU A 650 -0.94 -11.71 40.35
N ILE A 651 -1.42 -11.86 39.11
CA ILE A 651 -2.72 -11.39 38.62
C ILE A 651 -3.75 -12.52 38.68
N VAL A 652 -3.27 -13.75 38.53
CA VAL A 652 -4.08 -14.95 38.61
C VAL A 652 -4.54 -15.11 40.06
N GLY A 653 -5.83 -14.87 40.29
CA GLY A 653 -6.45 -14.88 41.61
C GLY A 653 -6.87 -13.51 42.15
N SER A 654 -6.55 -12.41 41.46
CA SER A 654 -6.97 -11.07 41.89
C SER A 654 -8.48 -10.94 42.02
N ALA A 655 -8.94 -10.32 43.10
CA ALA A 655 -10.33 -9.90 43.29
C ALA A 655 -10.56 -8.45 42.85
N LEU A 656 -9.51 -7.62 42.96
CA LEU A 656 -9.51 -6.22 42.56
C LEU A 656 -8.22 -5.92 41.78
N CYS A 657 -8.32 -5.27 40.62
CA CYS A 657 -7.18 -4.72 39.90
C CYS A 657 -7.33 -3.21 39.70
N LEU A 658 -6.25 -2.47 39.92
CA LEU A 658 -6.17 -1.04 39.63
C LEU A 658 -5.20 -0.81 38.46
N VAL A 659 -5.66 -0.09 37.44
CA VAL A 659 -4.89 0.21 36.23
C VAL A 659 -5.09 1.65 35.80
N ASP A 660 -4.07 2.25 35.19
CA ASP A 660 -4.23 3.43 34.35
C ASP A 660 -4.01 3.09 32.87
N GLY A 661 -4.47 3.98 31.99
CA GLY A 661 -4.92 3.66 30.62
C GLY A 661 -3.98 2.91 29.68
N ASP A 662 -2.67 2.78 29.95
CA ASP A 662 -1.73 2.13 29.03
C ASP A 662 -1.37 0.67 29.41
N SER A 663 -1.62 0.23 30.65
CA SER A 663 -1.06 -1.04 31.18
C SER A 663 -2.08 -2.19 31.27
N TRP A 664 -3.16 -2.12 30.49
CA TRP A 664 -4.26 -3.09 30.47
C TRP A 664 -3.98 -4.48 29.84
N PRO A 665 -2.97 -4.71 28.96
CA PRO A 665 -2.84 -6.01 28.29
C PRO A 665 -2.57 -7.19 29.19
N LEU A 666 -2.16 -7.01 30.46
CA LEU A 666 -1.98 -8.12 31.39
C LEU A 666 -3.30 -8.66 31.96
N LEU A 667 -4.39 -7.88 31.86
CA LEU A 667 -5.67 -8.19 32.49
C LEU A 667 -6.37 -9.43 31.94
N TRP A 668 -6.00 -9.93 30.76
CA TRP A 668 -6.58 -11.18 30.23
C TRP A 668 -6.36 -12.38 31.17
N ALA A 669 -5.30 -12.34 31.99
CA ALA A 669 -4.97 -13.41 32.93
C ALA A 669 -5.74 -13.30 34.26
N ALA A 670 -6.40 -12.17 34.55
CA ALA A 670 -7.23 -12.03 35.73
C ALA A 670 -8.39 -13.04 35.70
N PRO A 671 -8.85 -13.54 36.86
CA PRO A 671 -9.93 -14.51 36.90
C PRO A 671 -11.28 -13.86 36.50
N PRO A 672 -12.19 -14.61 35.87
CA PRO A 672 -13.56 -14.15 35.62
C PRO A 672 -14.21 -13.62 36.89
N GLY A 673 -14.87 -12.47 36.79
CA GLY A 673 -15.49 -11.77 37.92
C GLY A 673 -14.55 -10.85 38.71
N CYS A 674 -13.23 -10.84 38.46
CA CYS A 674 -12.31 -9.85 39.04
C CYS A 674 -12.79 -8.43 38.73
N CYS A 675 -12.80 -7.57 39.75
CA CYS A 675 -13.18 -6.18 39.60
C CYS A 675 -12.02 -5.33 39.10
N ILE A 676 -12.19 -4.59 38.01
CA ILE A 676 -11.17 -3.74 37.41
C ILE A 676 -11.58 -2.29 37.57
N LEU A 677 -10.72 -1.49 38.22
CA LEU A 677 -10.86 -0.04 38.27
C LEU A 677 -9.83 0.57 37.33
N GLU A 678 -10.34 1.07 36.21
CA GLU A 678 -9.55 1.77 35.22
C GLU A 678 -9.63 3.27 35.45
N PHE A 679 -8.47 3.92 35.55
CA PHE A 679 -8.38 5.36 35.71
C PHE A 679 -7.86 6.00 34.42
N GLN A 680 -8.65 6.91 33.84
CA GLN A 680 -8.30 7.58 32.58
C GLN A 680 -8.38 9.10 32.72
N GLN A 681 -7.56 9.81 31.95
CA GLN A 681 -7.64 11.27 31.86
C GLN A 681 -8.83 11.67 30.97
N GLU A 682 -9.67 12.60 31.42
CA GLU A 682 -10.97 12.91 30.78
C GLU A 682 -10.89 13.46 29.34
N LEU A 683 -9.71 13.88 28.87
CA LEU A 683 -9.48 14.36 27.50
C LEU A 683 -8.75 13.34 26.61
N GLU A 684 -8.31 12.22 27.16
CA GLU A 684 -7.50 11.19 26.49
C GLU A 684 -8.11 9.81 26.80
N LEU A 685 -9.34 9.58 26.32
CA LEU A 685 -10.12 8.40 26.66
C LEU A 685 -9.93 7.26 25.65
N GLN A 686 -9.76 6.04 26.15
CA GLN A 686 -9.56 4.83 25.36
C GLN A 686 -10.58 3.74 25.70
N GLY A 687 -10.92 2.88 24.74
CA GLY A 687 -11.92 1.82 24.90
C GLY A 687 -11.33 0.42 25.08
N GLU A 688 -10.04 0.24 24.82
CA GLU A 688 -9.37 -1.05 24.68
C GLU A 688 -9.37 -1.87 25.97
N CYS A 689 -9.13 -1.23 27.13
CA CYS A 689 -9.17 -1.89 28.43
C CYS A 689 -10.58 -2.38 28.76
N GLN A 690 -11.60 -1.53 28.62
CA GLN A 690 -13.00 -1.92 28.78
C GLN A 690 -13.38 -3.03 27.81
N HIS A 691 -12.97 -2.92 26.54
CA HIS A 691 -13.18 -3.98 25.55
C HIS A 691 -12.61 -5.32 26.03
N LEU A 692 -11.34 -5.35 26.44
CA LEU A 692 -10.68 -6.54 26.97
C LEU A 692 -11.42 -7.09 28.21
N CYS A 693 -11.80 -6.21 29.13
CA CYS A 693 -12.43 -6.61 30.39
C CYS A 693 -13.67 -7.46 30.15
N HIS A 694 -14.62 -7.01 29.33
CA HIS A 694 -15.85 -7.79 29.18
C HIS A 694 -15.68 -9.03 28.30
N VAL A 695 -14.82 -9.04 27.26
CA VAL A 695 -14.51 -10.31 26.55
C VAL A 695 -13.75 -11.30 27.44
N ALA A 696 -13.10 -10.83 28.49
CA ALA A 696 -12.46 -11.63 29.52
C ALA A 696 -13.37 -11.97 30.72
N ASP A 697 -14.67 -11.62 30.66
CA ASP A 697 -15.64 -11.80 31.73
C ASP A 697 -15.24 -11.13 33.06
N LEU A 698 -14.61 -9.97 32.99
CA LEU A 698 -14.21 -9.14 34.14
C LEU A 698 -15.26 -8.07 34.43
N ASN A 699 -15.35 -7.64 35.69
CA ASN A 699 -16.24 -6.57 36.12
C ASN A 699 -15.50 -5.23 36.09
N SER A 700 -15.65 -4.43 35.04
CA SER A 700 -14.88 -3.20 34.88
C SER A 700 -15.65 -1.91 35.22
N TRP A 701 -14.90 -0.93 35.70
CA TRP A 701 -15.35 0.44 35.94
C TRP A 701 -14.33 1.42 35.36
N VAL A 702 -14.81 2.42 34.61
CA VAL A 702 -13.97 3.52 34.12
C VAL A 702 -14.16 4.76 35.00
N LEU A 703 -13.08 5.27 35.58
CA LEU A 703 -13.07 6.39 36.51
C LEU A 703 -12.25 7.54 35.90
N MET A 704 -12.94 8.60 35.50
CA MET A 704 -12.29 9.75 34.86
C MET A 704 -11.58 10.65 35.87
N LEU A 705 -10.39 11.10 35.48
CA LEU A 705 -9.51 12.00 36.20
C LEU A 705 -9.34 13.29 35.40
N SER A 706 -9.28 14.42 36.10
CA SER A 706 -8.90 15.69 35.51
C SER A 706 -7.39 15.80 35.37
N LYS A 707 -6.93 16.58 34.39
CA LYS A 707 -5.51 16.84 34.15
C LYS A 707 -4.85 17.47 35.38
N GLY A 708 -3.68 16.99 35.76
CA GLY A 708 -2.90 17.49 36.90
C GLY A 708 -1.46 16.99 36.91
N SER A 709 -0.70 17.39 37.93
CA SER A 709 0.59 16.77 38.23
C SER A 709 0.41 15.33 38.71
N ILE A 710 1.48 14.52 38.76
CA ILE A 710 1.42 13.13 39.24
C ILE A 710 0.76 13.05 40.63
N ILE A 711 1.09 13.98 41.54
CA ILE A 711 0.53 14.02 42.89
C ILE A 711 -0.96 14.36 42.84
N ASP A 712 -1.36 15.36 42.04
CA ASP A 712 -2.79 15.72 41.88
C ASP A 712 -3.60 14.54 41.33
N VAL A 713 -3.03 13.78 40.39
CA VAL A 713 -3.69 12.61 39.79
C VAL A 713 -3.78 11.47 40.81
N GLN A 714 -2.73 11.22 41.59
CA GLN A 714 -2.73 10.24 42.69
C GLN A 714 -3.79 10.55 43.77
N GLU A 715 -3.95 11.82 44.15
CA GLU A 715 -5.02 12.26 45.07
C GLU A 715 -6.41 12.01 44.49
N GLN A 716 -6.59 12.30 43.19
CA GLN A 716 -7.85 12.03 42.50
C GLN A 716 -8.16 10.53 42.40
N ILE A 717 -7.15 9.68 42.15
CA ILE A 717 -7.29 8.21 42.16
C ILE A 717 -7.82 7.75 43.52
N MET A 718 -7.19 8.19 44.62
CA MET A 718 -7.66 7.85 45.97
C MET A 718 -9.09 8.32 46.22
N LEU A 719 -9.43 9.56 45.83
CA LEU A 719 -10.77 10.10 46.01
C LEU A 719 -11.84 9.30 45.25
N GLN A 720 -11.55 8.89 44.01
CA GLN A 720 -12.47 8.09 43.21
C GLN A 720 -12.58 6.67 43.75
N LEU A 721 -11.45 6.04 44.11
CA LEU A 721 -11.42 4.73 44.75
C LEU A 721 -12.25 4.71 46.03
N GLU A 722 -12.10 5.71 46.89
CA GLU A 722 -12.88 5.81 48.13
C GLU A 722 -14.39 5.89 47.89
N LYS A 723 -14.80 6.68 46.90
CA LYS A 723 -16.21 6.85 46.53
C LYS A 723 -16.78 5.55 45.97
N TRP A 724 -16.01 4.90 45.09
CA TRP A 724 -16.38 3.63 44.48
C TRP A 724 -16.50 2.54 45.55
N TYR A 725 -15.47 2.36 46.39
CA TYR A 725 -15.44 1.33 47.43
C TYR A 725 -16.63 1.46 48.39
N LYS A 726 -16.99 2.68 48.81
CA LYS A 726 -18.15 2.93 49.69
C LYS A 726 -19.48 2.44 49.10
N LYS A 727 -19.64 2.52 47.78
CA LYS A 727 -20.90 2.17 47.09
C LYS A 727 -20.93 0.73 46.61
N ASN A 728 -19.78 0.19 46.20
CA ASN A 728 -19.69 -1.01 45.40
C ASN A 728 -18.84 -2.12 46.05
N PHE A 729 -18.51 -2.03 47.36
CA PHE A 729 -17.68 -3.05 48.03
C PHE A 729 -18.24 -4.48 47.95
N ILE A 730 -19.54 -4.65 47.69
CA ILE A 730 -20.15 -5.98 47.52
C ILE A 730 -19.63 -6.68 46.27
N GLU A 731 -19.20 -5.93 45.24
CA GLU A 731 -18.66 -6.48 43.99
C GLU A 731 -17.32 -7.20 44.16
N ILE A 732 -16.66 -7.04 45.32
CA ILE A 732 -15.35 -7.64 45.65
C ILE A 732 -15.43 -8.60 46.86
N LEU A 733 -16.63 -9.01 47.28
CA LEU A 733 -16.87 -9.96 48.39
C LEU A 733 -17.06 -11.42 47.96
N ILE A 734 -16.92 -11.72 46.66
CA ILE A 734 -17.20 -13.05 46.07
C ILE A 734 -16.00 -13.97 46.20
#